data_AF-A0A2X0VL96-F1
#
_entry.id   AF-A0A2X0VL96-F1
#
_cell.length_a   1.000
_cell.length_b   1.000
_cell.length_c   1.000
_cell.angle_alpha   90.00
_cell.angle_beta   90.00
_cell.angle_gamma   90.00
#
_symmetry.space_group_name_H-M   'P 1'
#
loop_
_entity.id
_entity.type
_entity.pdbx_description
1 polymer ?
#
loop_
_entity_poly.entity_id
_entity_poly.type
_entity_poly.pdbx_seq_one_letter_code
_entity_poly.pdbx_strand_id
1 'polypeptide(L)'
;MIKGNIKEEIDLLTNWLVSIPSISNSKGESVIIKAIYDGLSDFSYFKRYSKDLLYIPHDDQKNNSILAFVENKKKPVNDTIILVANVDTLSAERFAQYKPYAFKADDLKERIIELSAGLKYNPHDYMFGLGVLQCKYSLATMIAMVKELSEIQDELNVNIIFLCLSNSLIDNRGIKSSLEYLDLLIKRRNLNPLLSLSTRPCDDRLEHNDRLEIYTSNSGLLTIGFYILGRGSSPNSPFSGFSSSLLTSILCKNIELNPRVLQHISSKVQLPIFNNINYRQCASLSSPDSIQISFSLPFFNLDFNDAIDEFKDICARSIEECSDLLDDRQNLLSSIEKKEFIPEVLDAEVITFEDLFKRASKVYKGDLHSAIDALSEKCRRDGLGSEQINHAIIDRLNDLARLPQPSIIIYVHNDFIPQQNIQNYSQKDRDTMLILDKVVNSLKDRYPGICLSESTFTHTDANFLHPIALDRSLQQIKPISPLSIENYYFFNIPSITLALKGNDCSYPTERVHSSMGMYIVDFISSIVFDSKISSETVASKKSSISGISALTESLLSPVKKLFRKKAAVEDTAVTTKDTVVSDQNSKSMPSAAAKDVTADAAHQKDETNTDSLDKTDNRQPEDSQTSDLKSDTKDKSTDGSQETDNEPASLHGSGSTDSKDCDNSGFDNKTNADENDTSLKAVQITDNIHDAKSHDLSITDSVADSKDLDKSNDSTSHDETTDTKDAVKDTAKSTALSDSDTLSPDKDGSDSVKKDEVASESKNSSAAVGNLYDMANKE
;
A
#
# COMPACT_ATOMS: atom_id res chain seq x y z
N MET A 1 30.72 21.07 -7.36
CA MET A 1 30.59 22.20 -6.39
C MET A 1 29.22 22.85 -6.61
N ILE A 2 28.16 22.19 -6.14
CA ILE A 2 26.78 22.41 -6.61
C ILE A 2 25.94 23.27 -5.61
N LYS A 3 26.44 23.38 -4.36
CA LYS A 3 25.66 23.70 -3.15
C LYS A 3 25.08 25.12 -3.02
N GLY A 4 25.39 26.05 -3.93
CA GLY A 4 24.95 27.45 -3.82
C GLY A 4 23.53 27.70 -4.33
N ASN A 5 23.17 27.11 -5.48
CA ASN A 5 21.92 27.41 -6.19
C ASN A 5 20.88 26.28 -6.05
N ILE A 6 21.33 25.02 -5.96
CA ILE A 6 20.44 23.86 -5.99
C ILE A 6 19.43 23.83 -4.83
N LYS A 7 19.78 24.37 -3.64
CA LYS A 7 18.83 24.40 -2.52
C LYS A 7 17.65 25.33 -2.83
N GLU A 8 17.93 26.54 -3.34
CA GLU A 8 16.88 27.49 -3.71
C GLU A 8 16.01 26.94 -4.86
N GLU A 9 16.63 26.22 -5.80
CA GLU A 9 15.91 25.51 -6.86
C GLU A 9 15.01 24.38 -6.32
N ILE A 10 15.48 23.58 -5.36
CA ILE A 10 14.69 22.53 -4.69
C ILE A 10 13.50 23.13 -3.93
N ASP A 11 13.73 24.18 -3.15
CA ASP A 11 12.67 24.83 -2.37
C ASP A 11 11.62 25.45 -3.32
N LEU A 12 12.03 26.14 -4.38
CA LEU A 12 11.13 26.70 -5.40
C LEU A 12 10.36 25.62 -6.18
N LEU A 13 11.02 24.52 -6.58
CA LEU A 13 10.36 23.38 -7.23
C LEU A 13 9.36 22.70 -6.29
N THR A 14 9.67 22.62 -4.99
CA THR A 14 8.75 22.08 -3.98
C THR A 14 7.49 22.93 -3.86
N ASN A 15 7.61 24.25 -3.70
CA ASN A 15 6.44 25.15 -3.65
C ASN A 15 5.59 25.05 -4.93
N TRP A 16 6.23 24.91 -6.10
CA TRP A 16 5.52 24.68 -7.36
C TRP A 16 4.77 23.33 -7.39
N LEU A 17 5.40 22.22 -6.98
CA LEU A 17 4.76 20.89 -6.92
C LEU A 17 3.61 20.86 -5.88
N VAL A 18 3.77 21.52 -4.73
CA VAL A 18 2.71 21.67 -3.72
C VAL A 18 1.51 22.44 -4.30
N SER A 19 1.76 23.45 -5.15
CA SER A 19 0.71 24.24 -5.81
C SER A 19 -0.13 23.50 -6.86
N ILE A 20 0.21 22.24 -7.17
CA ILE A 20 -0.54 21.34 -8.04
C ILE A 20 -1.21 20.25 -7.17
N PRO A 21 -2.55 20.29 -6.99
CA PRO A 21 -3.27 19.27 -6.23
C PRO A 21 -3.23 17.92 -6.95
N SER A 22 -2.31 17.03 -6.55
CA SER A 22 -2.09 15.70 -7.12
C SER A 22 -2.73 14.60 -6.26
N ILE A 23 -3.98 14.84 -5.82
CA ILE A 23 -4.71 13.88 -4.98
C ILE A 23 -4.95 12.60 -5.78
N SER A 24 -4.70 11.45 -5.13
CA SER A 24 -4.91 10.12 -5.72
C SER A 24 -6.36 9.92 -6.20
N ASN A 25 -6.55 9.26 -7.34
CA ASN A 25 -7.81 9.06 -8.05
C ASN A 25 -8.45 10.37 -8.55
N SER A 26 -7.62 11.38 -8.85
CA SER A 26 -8.07 12.66 -9.42
C SER A 26 -7.33 13.02 -10.70
N LYS A 27 -7.89 13.94 -11.49
CA LYS A 27 -7.20 14.51 -12.67
C LYS A 27 -5.91 15.25 -12.32
N GLY A 28 -5.64 15.50 -11.03
CA GLY A 28 -4.41 16.12 -10.54
C GLY A 28 -3.15 15.32 -10.85
N GLU A 29 -3.25 14.00 -10.84
CA GLU A 29 -2.13 13.08 -11.10
C GLU A 29 -1.61 13.21 -12.55
N SER A 30 -2.51 13.09 -13.53
CA SER A 30 -2.14 13.29 -14.94
C SER A 30 -1.72 14.73 -15.25
N VAL A 31 -2.24 15.73 -14.53
CA VAL A 31 -1.80 17.14 -14.65
C VAL A 31 -0.38 17.36 -14.12
N ILE A 32 -0.03 16.83 -12.93
CA ILE A 32 1.32 17.02 -12.37
C ILE A 32 2.37 16.23 -13.19
N ILE A 33 2.06 15.00 -13.60
CA ILE A 33 2.92 14.20 -14.49
C ILE A 33 3.14 14.91 -15.82
N LYS A 34 2.09 15.43 -16.46
CA LYS A 34 2.23 16.17 -17.72
C LYS A 34 3.11 17.42 -17.55
N ALA A 35 2.93 18.16 -16.46
CA ALA A 35 3.71 19.35 -16.18
C ALA A 35 5.20 19.04 -15.90
N ILE A 36 5.50 17.95 -15.18
CA ILE A 36 6.88 17.48 -14.96
C ILE A 36 7.51 17.01 -16.27
N TYR A 37 6.79 16.22 -17.09
CA TYR A 37 7.27 15.76 -18.39
C TYR A 37 7.61 16.94 -19.31
N ASP A 38 6.73 17.94 -19.40
CA ASP A 38 6.97 19.12 -20.23
C ASP A 38 8.19 19.90 -19.73
N GLY A 39 8.36 20.06 -18.41
CA GLY A 39 9.55 20.67 -17.80
C GLY A 39 10.85 19.92 -18.08
N LEU A 40 10.87 18.59 -17.92
CA LEU A 40 12.02 17.75 -18.28
C LEU A 40 12.33 17.83 -19.77
N SER A 41 11.31 17.84 -20.64
CA SER A 41 11.46 17.97 -22.09
C SER A 41 12.04 19.32 -22.52
N ASP A 42 11.96 20.33 -21.66
CA ASP A 42 12.55 21.66 -21.90
C ASP A 42 14.08 21.69 -21.60
N PHE A 43 14.66 20.68 -20.95
CA PHE A 43 16.10 20.62 -20.68
C PHE A 43 16.91 20.37 -21.96
N SER A 44 18.09 21.00 -22.06
CA SER A 44 18.98 20.91 -23.24
C SER A 44 19.36 19.48 -23.63
N TYR A 45 19.48 18.58 -22.64
CA TYR A 45 19.75 17.17 -22.86
C TYR A 45 18.57 16.45 -23.56
N PHE A 46 17.37 16.50 -22.98
CA PHE A 46 16.20 15.81 -23.53
C PHE A 46 15.69 16.45 -24.84
N LYS A 47 15.94 17.74 -25.08
CA LYS A 47 15.77 18.36 -26.40
C LYS A 47 16.66 17.75 -27.48
N ARG A 48 17.88 17.32 -27.12
CA ARG A 48 18.84 16.68 -28.03
C ARG A 48 18.60 15.16 -28.15
N TYR A 49 18.12 14.54 -27.08
CA TYR A 49 17.95 13.09 -26.95
C TYR A 49 16.53 12.72 -26.52
N SER A 50 15.52 13.17 -27.27
CA SER A 50 14.10 13.04 -26.88
C SER A 50 13.58 11.61 -26.75
N LYS A 51 14.29 10.62 -27.30
CA LYS A 51 14.00 9.18 -27.10
C LYS A 51 14.40 8.66 -25.72
N ASP A 52 15.22 9.41 -24.99
CA ASP A 52 15.65 9.08 -23.63
C ASP A 52 14.73 9.73 -22.56
N LEU A 53 13.59 10.29 -22.97
CA LEU A 53 12.49 10.72 -22.10
C LEU A 53 11.19 10.06 -22.61
N LEU A 54 10.58 9.21 -21.77
CA LEU A 54 9.41 8.41 -22.11
C LEU A 54 8.20 8.83 -21.25
N TYR A 55 7.05 8.94 -21.91
CA TYR A 55 5.74 9.10 -21.26
C TYR A 55 5.07 7.73 -21.29
N ILE A 56 4.87 7.12 -20.13
CA ILE A 56 4.43 5.73 -19.96
C ILE A 56 2.93 5.74 -19.64
N PRO A 57 2.05 5.27 -20.53
CA PRO A 57 0.62 5.17 -20.22
C PRO A 57 0.35 4.09 -19.18
N HIS A 58 -0.66 4.30 -18.33
CA HIS A 58 -1.21 3.25 -17.47
C HIS A 58 -2.37 2.53 -18.17
N ASP A 59 -2.70 1.33 -17.69
CA ASP A 59 -3.77 0.49 -18.24
C ASP A 59 -5.16 1.17 -18.18
N ASP A 60 -5.35 2.14 -17.28
CA ASP A 60 -6.57 2.93 -17.16
C ASP A 60 -6.76 4.02 -18.25
N GLN A 61 -5.74 4.23 -19.09
CA GLN A 61 -5.66 5.22 -20.18
C GLN A 61 -5.89 6.68 -19.78
N LYS A 62 -5.88 6.99 -18.47
CA LYS A 62 -6.10 8.32 -17.88
C LYS A 62 -4.82 8.85 -17.24
N ASN A 63 -4.05 7.96 -16.61
CA ASN A 63 -2.84 8.26 -15.87
C ASN A 63 -1.59 7.77 -16.60
N ASN A 64 -0.44 8.32 -16.21
CA ASN A 64 0.83 8.09 -16.88
C ASN A 64 1.98 8.18 -15.86
N SER A 65 3.09 7.50 -16.13
CA SER A 65 4.38 7.67 -15.45
C SER A 65 5.40 8.31 -16.40
N ILE A 66 6.57 8.71 -15.90
CA ILE A 66 7.70 9.19 -16.71
C ILE A 66 8.91 8.29 -16.44
N LEU A 67 9.62 7.91 -17.50
CA LEU A 67 10.98 7.39 -17.41
C LEU A 67 11.92 8.37 -18.13
N ALA A 68 12.86 8.96 -17.40
CA ALA A 68 13.93 9.79 -17.95
C ALA A 68 15.30 9.10 -17.81
N PHE A 69 16.09 9.04 -18.88
CA PHE A 69 17.37 8.35 -18.94
C PHE A 69 18.51 9.31 -19.30
N VAL A 70 19.45 9.50 -18.36
CA VAL A 70 20.68 10.28 -18.56
C VAL A 70 21.83 9.31 -18.80
N GLU A 71 22.15 9.12 -20.07
CA GLU A 71 23.22 8.27 -20.59
C GLU A 71 24.47 9.11 -20.84
N ASN A 72 25.65 8.62 -20.45
CA ASN A 72 26.91 9.25 -20.86
C ASN A 72 27.14 9.07 -22.37
N LYS A 73 27.21 10.17 -23.11
CA LYS A 73 27.33 10.17 -24.59
C LYS A 73 28.78 10.19 -25.10
N LYS A 74 29.79 10.25 -24.21
CA LYS A 74 31.22 10.31 -24.57
C LYS A 74 31.99 9.01 -24.31
N LYS A 75 31.61 8.22 -23.30
CA LYS A 75 32.24 6.94 -22.94
C LYS A 75 31.18 5.86 -22.74
N PRO A 76 31.44 4.60 -23.14
CA PRO A 76 30.55 3.50 -22.81
C PRO A 76 30.48 3.32 -21.29
N VAL A 77 29.29 3.47 -20.74
CA VAL A 77 28.97 3.27 -19.32
C VAL A 77 27.72 2.42 -19.29
N ASN A 78 27.78 1.28 -18.60
CA ASN A 78 26.64 0.38 -18.42
C ASN A 78 26.04 0.54 -17.01
N ASP A 79 26.91 0.72 -16.02
CA ASP A 79 26.55 0.95 -14.63
C ASP A 79 25.55 2.10 -14.49
N THR A 80 24.44 1.85 -13.81
CA THR A 80 23.26 2.74 -13.80
C THR A 80 22.67 2.83 -12.39
N ILE A 81 22.25 4.03 -11.96
CA ILE A 81 21.45 4.24 -10.75
C ILE A 81 20.00 4.49 -11.17
N ILE A 82 19.04 3.93 -10.44
CA ILE A 82 17.61 4.23 -10.60
C ILE A 82 17.16 5.15 -9.46
N LEU A 83 16.54 6.27 -9.78
CA LEU A 83 15.89 7.18 -8.84
C LEU A 83 14.37 6.98 -8.96
N VAL A 84 13.67 6.73 -7.86
CA VAL A 84 12.23 6.45 -7.82
C VAL A 84 11.53 7.50 -6.97
N ALA A 85 10.66 8.29 -7.60
CA ALA A 85 9.81 9.26 -6.92
C ALA A 85 8.36 9.16 -7.38
N ASN A 86 7.44 9.43 -6.46
CA ASN A 86 6.01 9.43 -6.71
C ASN A 86 5.52 10.88 -6.78
N VAL A 87 4.30 11.11 -7.26
CA VAL A 87 3.69 12.46 -7.36
C VAL A 87 2.38 12.62 -6.58
N ASP A 88 1.76 11.50 -6.22
CA ASP A 88 0.40 11.44 -5.67
C ASP A 88 0.35 11.69 -4.16
N THR A 89 -0.76 12.29 -3.71
CA THR A 89 -1.02 12.63 -2.31
C THR A 89 -2.36 12.06 -1.84
N LEU A 90 -2.53 11.96 -0.53
CA LEU A 90 -3.85 11.79 0.09
C LEU A 90 -4.71 13.05 -0.10
N SER A 91 -5.99 12.96 0.28
CA SER A 91 -6.92 14.09 0.21
C SER A 91 -6.71 15.11 1.33
N ALA A 92 -6.95 16.38 1.02
CA ALA A 92 -6.81 17.51 1.94
C ALA A 92 -7.90 17.59 3.05
N GLU A 93 -8.79 16.60 3.20
CA GLU A 93 -9.81 16.62 4.27
C GLU A 93 -9.18 16.68 5.67
N ARG A 94 -8.07 15.95 5.89
CA ARG A 94 -7.33 15.95 7.16
C ARG A 94 -6.70 17.29 7.52
N PHE A 95 -6.60 18.24 6.59
CA PHE A 95 -6.17 19.61 6.88
C PHE A 95 -7.26 20.45 7.57
N ALA A 96 -8.52 19.97 7.62
CA ALA A 96 -9.64 20.63 8.28
C ALA A 96 -9.76 22.12 7.91
N GLN A 97 -9.71 23.04 8.89
CA GLN A 97 -9.79 24.49 8.64
C GLN A 97 -8.61 25.06 7.81
N TYR A 98 -7.49 24.32 7.71
CA TYR A 98 -6.32 24.70 6.91
C TYR A 98 -6.36 24.17 5.47
N LYS A 99 -7.41 23.42 5.09
CA LYS A 99 -7.62 22.89 3.74
C LYS A 99 -7.49 23.94 2.61
N PRO A 100 -7.90 25.22 2.76
CA PRO A 100 -7.66 26.27 1.75
C PRO A 100 -6.18 26.63 1.51
N TYR A 101 -5.29 26.26 2.44
CA TYR A 101 -3.85 26.52 2.39
C TYR A 101 -3.02 25.25 2.10
N ALA A 102 -3.65 24.06 2.03
CA ALA A 102 -2.97 22.78 1.82
C ALA A 102 -2.07 22.75 0.56
N PHE A 103 -2.45 23.50 -0.48
CA PHE A 103 -1.70 23.63 -1.75
C PHE A 103 -0.97 24.98 -1.87
N LYS A 104 -0.66 25.63 -0.73
CA LYS A 104 -0.03 26.93 -0.65
C LYS A 104 1.03 26.94 0.46
N ALA A 105 2.23 26.45 0.14
CA ALA A 105 3.30 26.25 1.11
C ALA A 105 3.62 27.50 1.95
N ASP A 106 3.68 28.67 1.30
CA ASP A 106 4.04 29.93 1.96
C ASP A 106 2.88 30.48 2.83
N ASP A 107 1.65 30.60 2.29
CA ASP A 107 0.47 30.97 3.09
C ASP A 107 0.31 30.05 4.33
N LEU A 108 0.51 28.73 4.16
CA LEU A 108 0.39 27.77 5.25
C LEU A 108 1.48 27.95 6.30
N LYS A 109 2.72 28.22 5.88
CA LYS A 109 3.84 28.54 6.78
C LYS A 109 3.56 29.80 7.59
N GLU A 110 3.00 30.83 6.98
CA GLU A 110 2.55 32.04 7.69
C GLU A 110 1.45 31.70 8.73
N ARG A 111 0.42 30.93 8.35
CA ARG A 111 -0.62 30.48 9.30
C ARG A 111 -0.06 29.67 10.48
N ILE A 112 0.93 28.80 10.24
CA ILE A 112 1.57 28.02 11.31
C ILE A 112 2.40 28.92 12.24
N ILE A 113 3.00 29.99 11.72
CA ILE A 113 3.73 31.00 12.51
C ILE A 113 2.76 31.90 13.31
N GLU A 114 1.58 32.25 12.77
CA GLU A 114 0.54 32.99 13.52
C GLU A 114 0.04 32.22 14.77
N LEU A 115 0.08 30.89 14.73
CA LEU A 115 -0.39 29.99 15.80
C LEU A 115 0.68 29.67 16.88
N SER A 116 1.85 30.34 16.84
CA SER A 116 3.12 29.89 17.45
C SER A 116 3.22 29.80 18.98
N ALA A 117 2.10 29.79 19.71
CA ALA A 117 2.05 29.51 21.15
C ALA A 117 2.29 28.01 21.46
N GLY A 118 3.54 27.55 21.34
CA GLY A 118 3.99 26.23 21.85
C GLY A 118 4.52 25.23 20.82
N LEU A 119 4.92 25.66 19.62
CA LEU A 119 5.58 24.76 18.67
C LEU A 119 6.94 24.28 19.22
N LYS A 120 7.20 22.96 19.15
CA LYS A 120 8.46 22.32 19.61
C LYS A 120 9.62 22.47 18.62
N TYR A 121 9.43 23.20 17.52
CA TYR A 121 10.38 23.36 16.43
C TYR A 121 10.32 24.79 15.88
N ASN A 122 11.40 25.24 15.25
CA ASN A 122 11.46 26.52 14.53
C ASN A 122 10.83 26.37 13.13
N PRO A 123 9.70 27.02 12.79
CA PRO A 123 9.08 26.87 11.48
C PRO A 123 9.95 27.36 10.32
N HIS A 124 10.95 28.21 10.55
CA HIS A 124 11.82 28.68 9.48
C HIS A 124 12.67 27.56 8.86
N ASP A 125 13.04 26.55 9.64
CA ASP A 125 13.88 25.42 9.21
C ASP A 125 13.12 24.37 8.35
N TYR A 126 11.80 24.51 8.21
CA TYR A 126 10.92 23.55 7.52
C TYR A 126 10.20 24.14 6.31
N MET A 127 9.84 23.28 5.37
CA MET A 127 8.83 23.55 4.34
C MET A 127 7.51 22.88 4.72
N PHE A 128 6.38 23.46 4.31
CA PHE A 128 5.02 23.01 4.67
C PHE A 128 4.14 22.80 3.44
N GLY A 129 3.13 21.96 3.55
CA GLY A 129 2.11 21.74 2.51
C GLY A 129 1.70 20.28 2.36
N LEU A 130 0.53 20.02 1.78
CA LEU A 130 0.04 18.66 1.57
C LEU A 130 0.94 17.92 0.57
N GLY A 131 1.51 16.82 1.06
CA GLY A 131 2.48 16.01 0.35
C GLY A 131 3.86 16.66 0.24
N VAL A 132 4.19 17.70 1.02
CA VAL A 132 5.55 18.25 1.06
C VAL A 132 6.55 17.20 1.59
N LEU A 133 6.15 16.43 2.61
CA LEU A 133 6.95 15.40 3.25
C LEU A 133 6.86 14.06 2.50
N GLN A 134 5.67 13.72 2.00
CA GLN A 134 5.47 12.58 1.10
C GLN A 134 4.54 12.98 -0.05
N CYS A 135 5.03 13.29 -1.25
CA CYS A 135 6.29 12.90 -1.90
C CYS A 135 7.10 14.07 -2.50
N LYS A 136 6.63 15.33 -2.36
CA LYS A 136 6.97 16.42 -3.29
C LYS A 136 8.35 17.05 -3.09
N TYR A 137 8.88 17.11 -1.86
CA TYR A 137 10.20 17.71 -1.63
C TYR A 137 11.36 16.81 -2.09
N SER A 138 11.24 15.49 -1.94
CA SER A 138 12.21 14.56 -2.52
C SER A 138 12.03 14.43 -4.04
N LEU A 139 10.80 14.48 -4.56
CA LEU A 139 10.52 14.62 -5.99
C LEU A 139 11.20 15.86 -6.60
N ALA A 140 11.04 17.04 -5.98
CA ALA A 140 11.74 18.27 -6.37
C ALA A 140 13.27 18.06 -6.40
N THR A 141 13.80 17.38 -5.38
CA THR A 141 15.22 17.09 -5.26
C THR A 141 15.73 16.14 -6.34
N MET A 142 14.96 15.10 -6.69
CA MET A 142 15.32 14.19 -7.79
C MET A 142 15.23 14.88 -9.15
N ILE A 143 14.23 15.74 -9.39
CA ILE A 143 14.12 16.54 -10.62
C ILE A 143 15.33 17.50 -10.76
N ALA A 144 15.72 18.18 -9.68
CA ALA A 144 16.89 19.06 -9.67
C ALA A 144 18.20 18.28 -9.94
N MET A 145 18.34 17.08 -9.36
CA MET A 145 19.49 16.20 -9.64
C MET A 145 19.50 15.69 -11.08
N VAL A 146 18.35 15.25 -11.63
CA VAL A 146 18.25 14.82 -13.04
C VAL A 146 18.64 15.97 -13.98
N LYS A 147 18.23 17.20 -13.67
CA LYS A 147 18.62 18.39 -14.43
C LYS A 147 20.13 18.59 -14.44
N GLU A 148 20.74 18.79 -13.26
CA GLU A 148 22.18 19.06 -13.12
C GLU A 148 23.03 17.93 -13.73
N LEU A 149 22.68 16.66 -13.45
CA LEU A 149 23.39 15.50 -14.01
C LEU A 149 23.21 15.37 -15.53
N SER A 150 22.10 15.83 -16.11
CA SER A 150 21.91 15.85 -17.57
C SER A 150 22.76 16.91 -18.28
N GLU A 151 23.10 18.01 -17.61
CA GLU A 151 24.00 19.04 -18.14
C GLU A 151 25.47 18.57 -18.14
N ILE A 152 25.88 17.80 -17.13
CA ILE A 152 27.24 17.22 -17.01
C ILE A 152 27.31 15.72 -17.35
N GLN A 153 26.35 15.20 -18.11
CA GLN A 153 26.20 13.79 -18.49
C GLN A 153 27.50 13.14 -19.02
N ASP A 154 28.33 13.92 -19.69
CA ASP A 154 29.61 13.53 -20.28
C ASP A 154 30.65 13.12 -19.23
N GLU A 155 30.55 13.62 -18.01
CA GLU A 155 31.50 13.39 -16.91
C GLU A 155 31.11 12.20 -16.03
N LEU A 156 29.82 11.83 -16.01
CA LEU A 156 29.26 10.81 -15.10
C LEU A 156 29.95 9.45 -15.24
N ASN A 157 30.22 8.77 -14.13
CA ASN A 157 30.74 7.40 -14.12
C ASN A 157 29.66 6.32 -14.19
N VAL A 158 28.40 6.71 -13.97
CA VAL A 158 27.20 5.88 -14.05
C VAL A 158 26.12 6.63 -14.84
N ASN A 159 25.24 5.91 -15.52
CA ASN A 159 24.02 6.51 -16.08
C ASN A 159 22.96 6.69 -14.97
N ILE A 160 21.96 7.54 -15.23
CA ILE A 160 20.81 7.72 -14.34
C ILE A 160 19.53 7.31 -15.07
N ILE A 161 18.70 6.50 -14.43
CA ILE A 161 17.27 6.38 -14.78
C ILE A 161 16.47 7.07 -13.67
N PHE A 162 15.49 7.87 -14.04
CA PHE A 162 14.53 8.47 -13.11
C PHE A 162 13.11 8.01 -13.48
N LEU A 163 12.45 7.40 -12.51
CA LEU A 163 11.06 6.98 -12.57
C LEU A 163 10.22 7.97 -11.75
N CYS A 164 9.32 8.67 -12.42
CA CYS A 164 8.34 9.58 -11.82
C CYS A 164 6.95 8.95 -11.95
N LEU A 165 6.36 8.55 -10.83
CA LEU A 165 5.20 7.66 -10.79
C LEU A 165 3.95 8.40 -10.28
N SER A 166 2.81 8.21 -10.95
CA SER A 166 1.48 8.47 -10.35
C SER A 166 0.82 7.16 -9.93
N ASN A 167 -0.31 7.24 -9.23
CA ASN A 167 -1.07 6.06 -8.79
C ASN A 167 -0.21 5.09 -7.96
N SER A 168 0.73 5.59 -7.15
CA SER A 168 1.43 4.75 -6.17
C SER A 168 0.41 4.24 -5.14
N LEU A 169 -0.46 5.12 -4.64
CA LEU A 169 -1.48 4.80 -3.64
C LEU A 169 -2.70 4.04 -4.21
N ILE A 170 -2.66 3.57 -5.46
CA ILE A 170 -3.76 2.85 -6.14
C ILE A 170 -3.21 1.64 -6.91
N ASP A 171 -3.38 0.44 -6.34
CA ASP A 171 -2.85 -0.84 -6.83
C ASP A 171 -1.31 -0.86 -7.10
N ASN A 172 -0.57 0.19 -6.71
CA ASN A 172 0.75 0.59 -7.23
C ASN A 172 0.84 0.57 -8.77
N ARG A 173 -0.19 1.09 -9.45
CA ARG A 173 -0.30 1.06 -10.92
C ARG A 173 0.88 1.73 -11.61
N GLY A 174 1.38 2.84 -11.05
CA GLY A 174 2.49 3.62 -11.61
C GLY A 174 3.78 2.83 -11.83
N ILE A 175 4.22 2.07 -10.82
CA ILE A 175 5.41 1.21 -10.95
C ILE A 175 5.12 0.01 -11.83
N LYS A 176 3.98 -0.69 -11.64
CA LYS A 176 3.60 -1.88 -12.41
C LYS A 176 3.60 -1.62 -13.92
N SER A 177 2.98 -0.52 -14.38
CA SER A 177 3.01 -0.11 -15.80
C SER A 177 4.40 0.37 -16.28
N SER A 178 5.33 0.71 -15.39
CA SER A 178 6.69 1.15 -15.75
C SER A 178 7.71 0.01 -15.84
N LEU A 179 7.43 -1.18 -15.28
CA LEU A 179 8.37 -2.30 -15.22
C LEU A 179 8.79 -2.80 -16.62
N GLU A 180 7.84 -2.91 -17.57
CA GLU A 180 8.15 -3.31 -18.96
C GLU A 180 9.11 -2.32 -19.63
N TYR A 181 8.81 -1.03 -19.54
CA TYR A 181 9.63 0.03 -20.17
C TYR A 181 11.05 0.07 -19.59
N LEU A 182 11.18 -0.20 -18.29
CA LEU A 182 12.46 -0.34 -17.60
C LEU A 182 13.24 -1.57 -18.10
N ASP A 183 12.61 -2.74 -18.16
CA ASP A 183 13.21 -3.99 -18.64
C ASP A 183 13.68 -3.86 -20.09
N LEU A 184 12.82 -3.33 -20.97
CA LEU A 184 13.13 -3.04 -22.37
C LEU A 184 14.30 -2.06 -22.50
N LEU A 185 14.38 -1.02 -21.66
CA LEU A 185 15.50 -0.07 -21.70
C LEU A 185 16.81 -0.75 -21.27
N ILE A 186 16.80 -1.47 -20.14
CA ILE A 186 17.98 -2.19 -19.61
C ILE A 186 18.52 -3.16 -20.66
N LYS A 187 17.66 -3.97 -21.27
CA LYS A 187 18.04 -4.94 -22.31
C LYS A 187 18.53 -4.26 -23.59
N ARG A 188 17.83 -3.22 -24.09
CA ARG A 188 18.20 -2.53 -25.35
C ARG A 188 19.48 -1.70 -25.25
N ARG A 189 19.85 -1.24 -24.05
CA ARG A 189 21.06 -0.43 -23.79
C ARG A 189 22.17 -1.20 -23.08
N ASN A 190 21.98 -2.49 -22.77
CA ASN A 190 22.91 -3.34 -22.02
C ASN A 190 23.36 -2.70 -20.68
N LEU A 191 22.38 -2.21 -19.91
CA LEU A 191 22.64 -1.52 -18.63
C LEU A 191 22.91 -2.51 -17.50
N ASN A 192 23.66 -2.06 -16.52
CA ASN A 192 23.88 -2.73 -15.23
C ASN A 192 23.32 -1.83 -14.11
N PRO A 193 22.03 -1.95 -13.75
CA PRO A 193 21.48 -1.18 -12.64
C PRO A 193 22.10 -1.62 -11.32
N LEU A 194 22.95 -0.78 -10.73
CA LEU A 194 23.67 -1.07 -9.49
C LEU A 194 22.74 -0.98 -8.27
N LEU A 195 21.99 0.12 -8.19
CA LEU A 195 21.15 0.49 -7.04
C LEU A 195 19.90 1.23 -7.52
N SER A 196 18.75 0.98 -6.89
CA SER A 196 17.60 1.88 -6.92
C SER A 196 17.42 2.62 -5.61
N LEU A 197 17.01 3.89 -5.67
CA LEU A 197 16.85 4.76 -4.51
C LEU A 197 15.45 5.36 -4.49
N SER A 198 14.73 5.15 -3.39
CA SER A 198 13.49 5.85 -3.04
C SER A 198 13.67 6.68 -1.77
N THR A 199 12.64 7.43 -1.39
CA THR A 199 12.61 8.25 -0.18
C THR A 199 11.26 8.11 0.52
N ARG A 200 11.25 8.05 1.85
CA ARG A 200 10.03 8.04 2.67
C ARG A 200 10.21 8.91 3.92
N PRO A 201 9.12 9.38 4.55
CA PRO A 201 9.21 10.00 5.88
C PRO A 201 9.84 9.04 6.89
N CYS A 202 10.54 9.55 7.90
CA CYS A 202 10.86 8.75 9.08
C CYS A 202 9.56 8.36 9.83
N ASP A 203 9.59 7.32 10.66
CA ASP A 203 8.54 7.09 11.68
C ASP A 203 8.44 8.34 12.58
N ASP A 204 7.24 8.83 12.88
CA ASP A 204 7.02 10.04 13.70
C ASP A 204 7.74 9.95 15.07
N ARG A 205 7.94 8.73 15.58
CA ARG A 205 8.74 8.43 16.79
C ARG A 205 10.22 8.87 16.69
N LEU A 206 10.69 9.17 15.49
CA LEU A 206 12.09 9.52 15.18
C LEU A 206 12.28 11.01 14.83
N GLU A 207 11.25 11.88 14.85
CA GLU A 207 11.45 13.35 14.62
C GLU A 207 12.47 13.95 15.61
N HIS A 208 12.46 13.47 16.85
CA HIS A 208 13.38 13.92 17.91
C HIS A 208 14.72 13.16 17.93
N ASN A 209 14.97 12.27 16.97
CA ASN A 209 16.24 11.58 16.81
C ASN A 209 17.12 12.33 15.79
N ASP A 210 18.44 12.32 15.98
CA ASP A 210 19.40 12.89 15.04
C ASP A 210 19.85 11.88 13.96
N ARG A 211 19.36 10.64 14.04
CA ARG A 211 19.58 9.62 13.01
C ARG A 211 18.98 10.01 11.66
N LEU A 212 19.73 9.70 10.61
CA LEU A 212 19.29 9.73 9.22
C LEU A 212 19.45 8.32 8.68
N GLU A 213 18.42 7.51 8.87
CA GLU A 213 18.45 6.08 8.57
C GLU A 213 18.28 5.81 7.07
N ILE A 214 19.00 4.81 6.58
CA ILE A 214 18.91 4.29 5.23
C ILE A 214 18.48 2.83 5.33
N TYR A 215 17.28 2.54 4.86
CA TYR A 215 16.71 1.20 4.96
C TYR A 215 17.09 0.38 3.74
N THR A 216 17.72 -0.76 3.98
CA THR A 216 18.08 -1.77 2.98
C THR A 216 17.02 -2.87 2.85
N SER A 217 15.97 -2.81 3.68
CA SER A 217 14.82 -3.72 3.63
C SER A 217 13.52 -2.98 3.90
N ASN A 218 12.52 -3.27 3.07
CA ASN A 218 11.13 -2.81 3.20
C ASN A 218 10.22 -4.04 3.36
N SER A 219 9.19 -3.93 4.19
CA SER A 219 8.13 -4.95 4.31
C SER A 219 7.38 -5.09 2.99
N GLY A 220 6.75 -6.25 2.79
CA GLY A 220 5.70 -6.38 1.79
C GLY A 220 4.35 -5.91 2.35
N LEU A 221 3.34 -5.85 1.50
CA LEU A 221 1.95 -5.59 1.87
C LEU A 221 1.03 -6.58 1.16
N LEU A 222 0.12 -7.17 1.93
CA LEU A 222 -0.98 -7.99 1.45
C LEU A 222 -2.28 -7.39 1.98
N THR A 223 -3.27 -7.12 1.14
CA THR A 223 -4.63 -6.86 1.62
C THR A 223 -5.43 -8.16 1.56
N ILE A 224 -5.80 -8.68 2.74
CA ILE A 224 -6.63 -9.87 2.89
C ILE A 224 -8.09 -9.45 3.10
N GLY A 225 -9.00 -10.11 2.39
CA GLY A 225 -10.43 -9.84 2.42
C GLY A 225 -11.25 -11.02 2.91
N PHE A 226 -12.36 -10.72 3.55
CA PHE A 226 -13.34 -11.67 4.06
C PHE A 226 -14.72 -11.26 3.54
N TYR A 227 -15.32 -12.09 2.68
CA TYR A 227 -16.73 -11.96 2.31
C TYR A 227 -17.53 -12.84 3.25
N ILE A 228 -18.30 -12.20 4.13
CA ILE A 228 -19.08 -12.80 5.20
C ILE A 228 -20.51 -12.94 4.69
N LEU A 229 -20.94 -14.17 4.48
CA LEU A 229 -22.31 -14.54 4.13
C LEU A 229 -23.06 -14.95 5.40
N GLY A 230 -24.26 -14.43 5.57
CA GLY A 230 -25.22 -14.80 6.60
C GLY A 230 -26.62 -14.84 6.01
N ARG A 231 -27.63 -14.45 6.81
CA ARG A 231 -29.04 -14.46 6.38
C ARG A 231 -29.79 -13.30 7.01
N GLY A 232 -30.34 -12.41 6.19
CA GLY A 232 -30.98 -11.18 6.64
C GLY A 232 -32.26 -11.40 7.47
N SER A 233 -32.25 -10.94 8.72
CA SER A 233 -33.41 -10.99 9.62
C SER A 233 -34.32 -9.77 9.43
N SER A 234 -35.64 -9.99 9.47
CA SER A 234 -36.64 -8.92 9.41
C SER A 234 -36.76 -8.22 10.77
N PRO A 235 -37.11 -6.91 10.85
CA PRO A 235 -37.43 -6.24 12.11
C PRO A 235 -38.57 -6.91 12.89
N ASN A 236 -39.46 -7.62 12.20
CA ASN A 236 -40.56 -8.39 12.80
C ASN A 236 -40.16 -9.83 13.21
N SER A 237 -38.94 -10.27 12.88
CA SER A 237 -38.41 -11.59 13.21
C SER A 237 -36.86 -11.53 13.29
N PRO A 238 -36.31 -10.89 14.33
CA PRO A 238 -34.87 -10.59 14.39
C PRO A 238 -33.97 -11.83 14.47
N PHE A 239 -34.53 -12.97 14.87
CA PHE A 239 -33.84 -14.27 14.99
C PHE A 239 -34.10 -15.22 13.80
N SER A 240 -34.67 -14.75 12.68
CA SER A 240 -34.96 -15.60 11.51
C SER A 240 -33.76 -15.90 10.60
N GLY A 241 -32.53 -15.63 11.05
CA GLY A 241 -31.32 -15.63 10.25
C GLY A 241 -30.06 -15.27 11.03
N PHE A 242 -28.90 -15.54 10.43
CA PHE A 242 -27.59 -15.36 11.04
C PHE A 242 -27.02 -13.97 10.69
N SER A 243 -26.71 -13.18 11.72
CA SER A 243 -26.36 -11.76 11.55
C SER A 243 -24.93 -11.55 11.06
N SER A 244 -24.78 -11.30 9.75
CA SER A 244 -23.50 -10.94 9.11
C SER A 244 -22.82 -9.74 9.80
N SER A 245 -23.60 -8.77 10.30
CA SER A 245 -23.09 -7.63 11.08
C SER A 245 -22.49 -8.01 12.43
N LEU A 246 -23.07 -9.01 13.13
CA LEU A 246 -22.54 -9.48 14.41
C LEU A 246 -21.25 -10.28 14.20
N LEU A 247 -21.25 -11.20 13.23
CA LEU A 247 -20.07 -11.96 12.82
C LEU A 247 -18.93 -11.03 12.36
N THR A 248 -19.24 -9.99 11.60
CA THR A 248 -18.27 -8.92 11.23
C THR A 248 -17.63 -8.29 12.47
N SER A 249 -18.42 -7.93 13.49
CA SER A 249 -17.89 -7.30 14.70
C SER A 249 -16.95 -8.21 15.50
N ILE A 250 -17.23 -9.53 15.50
CA ILE A 250 -16.41 -10.55 16.16
C ILE A 250 -15.11 -10.81 15.38
N LEU A 251 -15.18 -10.90 14.05
CA LEU A 251 -13.99 -11.00 13.19
C LEU A 251 -13.07 -9.78 13.37
N CYS A 252 -13.60 -8.57 13.35
CA CYS A 252 -12.81 -7.36 13.61
C CYS A 252 -12.17 -7.38 15.01
N LYS A 253 -12.92 -7.75 16.07
CA LYS A 253 -12.39 -7.93 17.43
C LYS A 253 -11.25 -8.96 17.48
N ASN A 254 -11.35 -10.05 16.72
CA ASN A 254 -10.41 -11.18 16.79
C ASN A 254 -9.18 -11.00 15.87
N ILE A 255 -9.25 -10.14 14.84
CA ILE A 255 -8.17 -9.88 13.87
C ILE A 255 -7.45 -8.54 14.12
N GLU A 256 -8.18 -7.46 14.44
CA GLU A 256 -7.64 -6.09 14.38
C GLU A 256 -6.54 -5.83 15.41
N LEU A 257 -5.38 -5.37 14.93
CA LEU A 257 -4.18 -5.08 15.75
C LEU A 257 -3.75 -6.22 16.69
N ASN A 258 -4.22 -7.45 16.47
CA ASN A 258 -4.00 -8.57 17.36
C ASN A 258 -2.65 -9.25 17.03
N PRO A 259 -1.61 -9.14 17.90
CA PRO A 259 -0.29 -9.70 17.61
C PRO A 259 -0.28 -11.24 17.59
N ARG A 260 -1.33 -11.90 18.09
CA ARG A 260 -1.40 -13.36 18.17
C ARG A 260 -1.75 -14.02 16.83
N VAL A 261 -2.35 -13.29 15.89
CA VAL A 261 -2.91 -13.84 14.63
C VAL A 261 -1.88 -14.63 13.82
N LEU A 262 -0.62 -14.17 13.79
CA LEU A 262 0.47 -14.80 13.01
C LEU A 262 1.72 -15.10 13.87
N GLN A 263 1.59 -15.09 15.20
CA GLN A 263 2.74 -15.20 16.13
C GLN A 263 3.48 -16.54 16.05
N HIS A 264 2.80 -17.59 15.59
CA HIS A 264 3.35 -18.95 15.52
C HIS A 264 4.10 -19.22 14.22
N ILE A 265 3.85 -18.43 13.17
CA ILE A 265 4.36 -18.65 11.81
C ILE A 265 5.27 -17.53 11.31
N SER A 266 5.38 -16.40 12.02
CA SER A 266 6.29 -15.30 11.67
C SER A 266 7.28 -14.95 12.78
N SER A 267 8.54 -14.73 12.39
CA SER A 267 9.63 -14.30 13.29
C SER A 267 9.60 -12.80 13.64
N LYS A 268 8.72 -12.02 13.03
CA LYS A 268 8.40 -10.64 13.40
C LYS A 268 6.90 -10.55 13.67
N VAL A 269 6.50 -9.73 14.64
CA VAL A 269 5.08 -9.43 14.86
C VAL A 269 4.53 -8.73 13.62
N GLN A 270 3.48 -9.29 13.05
CA GLN A 270 2.71 -8.70 11.95
C GLN A 270 1.33 -8.35 12.50
N LEU A 271 0.87 -7.14 12.19
CA LEU A 271 -0.40 -6.62 12.70
C LEU A 271 -1.32 -6.34 11.51
N PRO A 272 -2.43 -7.09 11.37
CA PRO A 272 -3.53 -6.68 10.50
C PRO A 272 -4.09 -5.33 10.96
N ILE A 273 -4.35 -4.44 10.00
CA ILE A 273 -4.98 -3.13 10.22
C ILE A 273 -6.20 -3.04 9.32
N PHE A 274 -7.35 -2.73 9.89
CA PHE A 274 -8.63 -2.66 9.20
C PHE A 274 -8.60 -1.60 8.10
N ASN A 275 -8.90 -2.02 6.87
CA ASN A 275 -8.79 -1.20 5.67
C ASN A 275 -10.17 -0.70 5.21
N ASN A 276 -11.14 -1.61 5.06
CA ASN A 276 -12.42 -1.30 4.44
C ASN A 276 -13.57 -2.17 4.99
N ILE A 277 -14.80 -1.64 4.93
CA ILE A 277 -16.05 -2.39 5.04
C ILE A 277 -17.01 -1.95 3.93
N ASN A 278 -17.56 -2.93 3.23
CA ASN A 278 -18.51 -2.75 2.15
C ASN A 278 -19.67 -3.73 2.34
N TYR A 279 -20.91 -3.30 2.11
CA TYR A 279 -22.08 -4.16 2.18
C TYR A 279 -23.10 -3.75 1.11
N ARG A 280 -23.85 -4.72 0.61
CA ARG A 280 -24.82 -4.47 -0.46
C ARG A 280 -26.07 -3.81 0.14
N GLN A 281 -26.20 -2.50 -0.05
CA GLN A 281 -27.37 -1.74 0.40
C GLN A 281 -28.61 -2.03 -0.49
N CYS A 282 -29.21 -3.21 -0.32
CA CYS A 282 -30.52 -3.53 -0.87
C CYS A 282 -31.59 -2.65 -0.22
N ALA A 283 -32.64 -2.31 -0.98
CA ALA A 283 -33.82 -1.58 -0.48
C ALA A 283 -34.77 -2.52 0.31
N SER A 284 -34.20 -3.24 1.29
CA SER A 284 -34.90 -4.15 2.19
C SER A 284 -35.07 -3.50 3.57
N LEU A 285 -36.06 -3.98 4.34
CA LEU A 285 -36.17 -3.67 5.77
C LEU A 285 -35.35 -4.63 6.64
N SER A 286 -34.85 -5.73 6.09
CA SER A 286 -34.02 -6.72 6.79
C SER A 286 -32.57 -6.26 7.00
N SER A 287 -31.85 -6.91 7.91
CA SER A 287 -30.39 -6.77 8.02
C SER A 287 -29.67 -7.27 6.75
N PRO A 288 -28.42 -6.84 6.48
CA PRO A 288 -27.67 -7.28 5.30
C PRO A 288 -27.44 -8.80 5.29
N ASP A 289 -27.66 -9.43 4.14
CA ASP A 289 -27.33 -10.84 3.92
C ASP A 289 -25.81 -11.08 3.86
N SER A 290 -25.06 -10.14 3.28
CA SER A 290 -23.59 -10.23 3.19
C SER A 290 -22.88 -8.91 3.51
N ILE A 291 -21.66 -9.04 4.05
CA ILE A 291 -20.73 -7.95 4.35
C ILE A 291 -19.32 -8.37 3.92
N GLN A 292 -18.59 -7.46 3.31
CA GLN A 292 -17.21 -7.62 2.88
C GLN A 292 -16.34 -6.73 3.79
N ILE A 293 -15.32 -7.29 4.44
CA ILE A 293 -14.28 -6.54 5.15
C ILE A 293 -12.91 -6.86 4.60
N SER A 294 -11.94 -5.96 4.77
CA SER A 294 -10.54 -6.23 4.44
C SER A 294 -9.57 -5.61 5.44
N PHE A 295 -8.40 -6.24 5.57
CA PHE A 295 -7.31 -5.82 6.44
C PHE A 295 -6.01 -5.71 5.62
N SER A 296 -5.31 -4.61 5.81
CA SER A 296 -3.96 -4.38 5.33
C SER A 296 -2.98 -5.10 6.25
N LEU A 297 -2.19 -6.03 5.70
CA LEU A 297 -1.20 -6.83 6.42
C LEU A 297 0.22 -6.53 5.92
N PRO A 298 1.00 -5.70 6.63
CA PRO A 298 2.42 -5.54 6.39
C PRO A 298 3.17 -6.81 6.83
N PHE A 299 3.91 -7.44 5.91
CA PHE A 299 4.52 -8.76 6.14
C PHE A 299 6.04 -8.78 5.92
N PHE A 300 6.71 -9.74 6.57
CA PHE A 300 8.13 -10.04 6.38
C PHE A 300 8.36 -11.54 6.60
N ASN A 301 8.90 -12.23 5.60
CA ASN A 301 9.12 -13.69 5.56
C ASN A 301 7.91 -14.50 6.07
N LEU A 302 6.72 -14.16 5.59
CA LEU A 302 5.49 -14.92 5.82
C LEU A 302 5.33 -16.00 4.74
N ASP A 303 4.78 -17.15 5.11
CA ASP A 303 4.16 -18.07 4.15
C ASP A 303 2.65 -17.81 4.10
N PHE A 304 2.11 -17.65 2.89
CA PHE A 304 0.70 -17.28 2.75
C PHE A 304 -0.28 -18.45 2.90
N ASN A 305 0.17 -19.70 2.76
CA ASN A 305 -0.70 -20.85 3.03
C ASN A 305 -0.91 -20.96 4.54
N ASP A 306 0.19 -20.97 5.31
CA ASP A 306 0.17 -21.04 6.77
C ASP A 306 -0.66 -19.89 7.38
N ALA A 307 -0.53 -18.68 6.82
CA ALA A 307 -1.31 -17.52 7.25
C ALA A 307 -2.80 -17.65 6.92
N ILE A 308 -3.16 -18.16 5.73
CA ILE A 308 -4.56 -18.38 5.34
C ILE A 308 -5.22 -19.45 6.22
N ASP A 309 -4.48 -20.46 6.67
CA ASP A 309 -5.01 -21.48 7.58
C ASP A 309 -5.23 -20.93 9.01
N GLU A 310 -4.32 -20.11 9.57
CA GLU A 310 -4.58 -19.37 10.81
C GLU A 310 -5.83 -18.45 10.68
N PHE A 311 -6.00 -17.79 9.53
CA PHE A 311 -7.21 -17.00 9.26
C PHE A 311 -8.48 -17.85 9.13
N LYS A 312 -8.42 -19.08 8.60
CA LYS A 312 -9.57 -20.02 8.61
C LYS A 312 -9.96 -20.39 10.04
N ASP A 313 -9.01 -20.73 10.88
CA ASP A 313 -9.25 -21.09 12.28
C ASP A 313 -9.83 -19.92 13.08
N ILE A 314 -9.42 -18.68 12.81
CA ILE A 314 -10.03 -17.47 13.40
C ILE A 314 -11.47 -17.29 12.89
N CYS A 315 -11.71 -17.53 11.60
CA CYS A 315 -13.05 -17.44 11.02
C CYS A 315 -14.02 -18.48 11.59
N ALA A 316 -13.60 -19.74 11.73
CA ALA A 316 -14.41 -20.81 12.31
C ALA A 316 -14.81 -20.47 13.77
N ARG A 317 -13.83 -20.14 14.62
CA ARG A 317 -14.07 -19.69 16.01
C ARG A 317 -14.95 -18.44 16.11
N SER A 318 -14.89 -17.55 15.11
CA SER A 318 -15.74 -16.35 15.08
C SER A 318 -17.18 -16.66 14.65
N ILE A 319 -17.42 -17.71 13.85
CA ILE A 319 -18.77 -18.23 13.58
C ILE A 319 -19.33 -18.88 14.85
N GLU A 320 -18.54 -19.71 15.55
CA GLU A 320 -18.92 -20.33 16.84
C GLU A 320 -19.28 -19.26 17.89
N GLU A 321 -18.38 -18.29 18.14
CA GLU A 321 -18.63 -17.17 19.08
C GLU A 321 -19.87 -16.34 18.69
N CYS A 322 -20.17 -16.22 17.39
CA CYS A 322 -21.37 -15.55 16.92
C CYS A 322 -22.64 -16.39 17.08
N SER A 323 -22.55 -17.72 16.99
CA SER A 323 -23.67 -18.65 17.18
C SER A 323 -24.07 -18.70 18.65
N ASP A 324 -23.10 -18.93 19.54
CA ASP A 324 -23.31 -18.92 21.00
C ASP A 324 -24.00 -17.62 21.45
N LEU A 325 -23.53 -16.48 20.93
CA LEU A 325 -24.07 -15.15 21.26
C LEU A 325 -25.46 -14.88 20.67
N LEU A 326 -25.87 -15.59 19.62
CA LEU A 326 -27.24 -15.53 19.09
C LEU A 326 -28.17 -16.43 19.93
N ASP A 327 -27.74 -17.66 20.23
CA ASP A 327 -28.47 -18.62 21.05
C ASP A 327 -28.71 -18.09 22.48
N ASP A 328 -27.68 -17.53 23.15
CA ASP A 328 -27.82 -16.90 24.46
C ASP A 328 -28.90 -15.79 24.47
N ARG A 329 -28.95 -14.98 23.41
CA ARG A 329 -29.92 -13.89 23.25
C ARG A 329 -31.33 -14.40 22.95
N GLN A 330 -31.45 -15.45 22.14
CA GLN A 330 -32.73 -16.06 21.80
C GLN A 330 -33.31 -16.86 22.98
N ASN A 331 -32.46 -17.54 23.74
CA ASN A 331 -32.79 -18.20 25.00
C ASN A 331 -33.26 -17.17 26.04
N LEU A 332 -32.52 -16.07 26.21
CA LEU A 332 -32.91 -14.97 27.11
C LEU A 332 -34.29 -14.40 26.72
N LEU A 333 -34.53 -14.11 25.44
CA LEU A 333 -35.86 -13.65 24.97
C LEU A 333 -36.95 -14.69 25.26
N SER A 334 -36.70 -15.96 24.94
CA SER A 334 -37.64 -17.06 25.18
C SER A 334 -38.00 -17.18 26.66
N SER A 335 -37.04 -17.01 27.57
CA SER A 335 -37.27 -17.02 29.02
C SER A 335 -38.15 -15.84 29.50
N ILE A 336 -37.99 -14.66 28.90
CA ILE A 336 -38.80 -13.46 29.19
C ILE A 336 -40.23 -13.64 28.67
N GLU A 337 -40.39 -14.18 27.45
CA GLU A 337 -41.68 -14.48 26.84
C GLU A 337 -42.35 -15.77 27.38
N LYS A 338 -41.65 -16.55 28.20
CA LYS A 338 -42.05 -17.86 28.74
C LYS A 338 -42.35 -18.90 27.65
N LYS A 339 -41.55 -18.87 26.59
CA LYS A 339 -41.52 -19.87 25.51
C LYS A 339 -40.38 -20.87 25.76
N GLU A 340 -40.50 -22.04 25.14
CA GLU A 340 -39.40 -23.00 25.03
C GLU A 340 -38.37 -22.48 24.02
N PHE A 341 -37.08 -22.52 24.37
CA PHE A 341 -35.99 -22.24 23.46
C PHE A 341 -35.51 -23.55 22.83
N ILE A 342 -35.31 -23.54 21.51
CA ILE A 342 -34.72 -24.64 20.74
C ILE A 342 -33.65 -24.00 19.85
N PRO A 343 -32.35 -24.33 20.00
CA PRO A 343 -31.30 -23.84 19.12
C PRO A 343 -31.43 -24.44 17.72
N GLU A 344 -31.16 -23.65 16.68
CA GLU A 344 -31.14 -24.15 15.30
C GLU A 344 -29.72 -24.61 14.92
N VAL A 345 -29.57 -25.88 14.54
CA VAL A 345 -28.30 -26.36 13.96
C VAL A 345 -28.19 -25.86 12.52
N LEU A 346 -27.22 -24.98 12.28
CA LEU A 346 -26.92 -24.43 10.95
C LEU A 346 -25.63 -25.05 10.41
N ASP A 347 -25.65 -25.46 9.14
CA ASP A 347 -24.43 -25.76 8.39
C ASP A 347 -23.64 -24.45 8.18
N ALA A 348 -22.32 -24.51 8.33
CA ALA A 348 -21.44 -23.37 8.09
C ALA A 348 -20.14 -23.80 7.41
N GLU A 349 -19.61 -22.95 6.52
CA GLU A 349 -18.33 -23.20 5.82
C GLU A 349 -17.38 -21.99 5.90
N VAL A 350 -16.09 -22.28 6.05
CA VAL A 350 -15.01 -21.30 5.84
C VAL A 350 -14.14 -21.81 4.69
N ILE A 351 -14.07 -21.05 3.60
CA ILE A 351 -13.40 -21.48 2.36
C ILE A 351 -12.53 -20.38 1.78
N THR A 352 -11.62 -20.73 0.86
CA THR A 352 -10.89 -19.73 0.07
C THR A 352 -11.67 -19.35 -1.19
N PHE A 353 -11.28 -18.24 -1.83
CA PHE A 353 -11.73 -17.93 -3.20
C PHE A 353 -11.40 -19.05 -4.20
N GLU A 354 -10.27 -19.76 -4.03
CA GLU A 354 -9.93 -20.88 -4.91
C GLU A 354 -10.95 -22.01 -4.80
N ASP A 355 -11.40 -22.32 -3.59
CA ASP A 355 -12.42 -23.34 -3.32
C ASP A 355 -13.80 -22.93 -3.86
N LEU A 356 -14.14 -21.64 -3.72
CA LEU A 356 -15.35 -21.05 -4.31
C LEU A 356 -15.33 -21.18 -5.84
N PHE A 357 -14.22 -20.85 -6.49
CA PHE A 357 -14.03 -21.01 -7.93
C PHE A 357 -14.07 -22.50 -8.35
N LYS A 358 -13.43 -23.40 -7.59
CA LYS A 358 -13.49 -24.87 -7.78
C LYS A 358 -14.90 -25.44 -7.58
N ARG A 359 -15.79 -24.78 -6.83
CA ARG A 359 -17.20 -25.19 -6.66
C ARG A 359 -18.07 -24.63 -7.79
N ALA A 360 -17.97 -23.33 -8.10
CA ALA A 360 -18.72 -22.69 -9.18
C ALA A 360 -18.41 -23.27 -10.56
N SER A 361 -17.15 -23.56 -10.87
CA SER A 361 -16.71 -24.14 -12.16
C SER A 361 -17.26 -25.55 -12.44
N LYS A 362 -17.72 -26.29 -11.42
CA LYS A 362 -18.41 -27.59 -11.60
C LYS A 362 -19.87 -27.44 -12.06
N VAL A 363 -20.46 -26.25 -11.86
CA VAL A 363 -21.85 -25.94 -12.20
C VAL A 363 -21.94 -25.09 -13.47
N TYR A 364 -20.98 -24.20 -13.68
CA TYR A 364 -20.94 -23.28 -14.82
C TYR A 364 -20.75 -24.01 -16.16
N LYS A 365 -21.50 -23.59 -17.19
CA LYS A 365 -21.48 -24.19 -18.53
C LYS A 365 -20.79 -23.27 -19.54
N GLY A 366 -19.47 -23.21 -19.44
CA GLY A 366 -18.59 -22.41 -20.29
C GLY A 366 -17.20 -22.29 -19.67
N ASP A 367 -16.36 -21.41 -20.23
CA ASP A 367 -15.16 -20.97 -19.51
C ASP A 367 -15.54 -19.91 -18.47
N LEU A 368 -15.36 -20.27 -17.18
CA LEU A 368 -15.62 -19.37 -16.06
C LEU A 368 -14.56 -18.27 -15.95
N HIS A 369 -13.33 -18.50 -16.42
CA HIS A 369 -12.25 -17.50 -16.36
C HIS A 369 -12.56 -16.32 -17.28
N SER A 370 -12.81 -16.58 -18.58
CA SER A 370 -13.31 -15.57 -19.53
C SER A 370 -14.57 -14.84 -19.06
N ALA A 371 -15.43 -15.49 -18.26
CA ALA A 371 -16.63 -14.85 -17.70
C ALA A 371 -16.30 -13.86 -16.55
N ILE A 372 -15.33 -14.19 -15.70
CA ILE A 372 -14.80 -13.29 -14.65
C ILE A 372 -14.06 -12.11 -15.29
N ASP A 373 -13.27 -12.33 -16.34
CA ASP A 373 -12.56 -11.27 -17.06
C ASP A 373 -13.56 -10.30 -17.71
N ALA A 374 -14.58 -10.83 -18.40
CA ALA A 374 -15.63 -10.03 -19.02
C ALA A 374 -16.46 -9.23 -17.99
N LEU A 375 -16.69 -9.78 -16.80
CA LEU A 375 -17.32 -9.07 -15.67
C LEU A 375 -16.41 -7.95 -15.15
N SER A 376 -15.13 -8.24 -14.93
CA SER A 376 -14.11 -7.29 -14.47
C SER A 376 -13.98 -6.10 -15.42
N GLU A 377 -13.86 -6.37 -16.73
CA GLU A 377 -13.83 -5.36 -17.78
C GLU A 377 -15.14 -4.58 -17.91
N LYS A 378 -16.29 -5.17 -17.57
CA LYS A 378 -17.53 -4.41 -17.48
C LYS A 378 -17.51 -3.45 -16.29
N CYS A 379 -17.18 -3.94 -15.10
CA CYS A 379 -17.15 -3.11 -13.90
C CYS A 379 -16.11 -1.98 -13.98
N ARG A 380 -14.94 -2.22 -14.59
CA ARG A 380 -13.93 -1.19 -14.91
C ARG A 380 -14.48 -0.07 -15.82
N ARG A 381 -15.27 -0.43 -16.84
CA ARG A 381 -15.96 0.54 -17.73
C ARG A 381 -17.12 1.27 -17.05
N ASP A 382 -17.86 0.58 -16.19
CA ASP A 382 -18.92 1.14 -15.34
C ASP A 382 -18.34 2.05 -14.22
N GLY A 383 -17.01 2.09 -14.05
CA GLY A 383 -16.30 3.02 -13.15
C GLY A 383 -16.04 2.50 -11.74
N LEU A 384 -16.22 1.20 -11.50
CA LEU A 384 -16.04 0.57 -10.18
C LEU A 384 -14.54 0.40 -9.83
N GLY A 385 -14.23 0.54 -8.54
CA GLY A 385 -12.89 0.26 -7.99
C GLY A 385 -12.67 -1.23 -7.69
N SER A 386 -11.40 -1.62 -7.51
CA SER A 386 -10.96 -3.02 -7.27
C SER A 386 -11.78 -3.75 -6.20
N GLU A 387 -12.07 -3.07 -5.07
CA GLU A 387 -12.96 -3.54 -3.99
C GLU A 387 -14.33 -4.02 -4.46
N GLN A 388 -14.98 -3.22 -5.32
CA GLN A 388 -16.33 -3.44 -5.83
C GLN A 388 -16.35 -4.50 -6.93
N ILE A 389 -15.25 -4.63 -7.67
CA ILE A 389 -15.05 -5.70 -8.66
C ILE A 389 -14.87 -7.04 -7.94
N ASN A 390 -14.00 -7.10 -6.92
CA ASN A 390 -13.84 -8.27 -6.05
C ASN A 390 -15.19 -8.72 -5.46
N HIS A 391 -15.99 -7.78 -4.95
CA HIS A 391 -17.35 -8.04 -4.48
C HIS A 391 -18.23 -8.66 -5.57
N ALA A 392 -18.30 -8.03 -6.75
CA ALA A 392 -19.16 -8.47 -7.85
C ALA A 392 -18.78 -9.86 -8.38
N ILE A 393 -17.49 -10.22 -8.35
CA ILE A 393 -17.02 -11.56 -8.72
C ILE A 393 -17.45 -12.58 -7.66
N ILE A 394 -17.18 -12.32 -6.38
CA ILE A 394 -17.48 -13.25 -5.28
C ILE A 394 -19.00 -13.49 -5.17
N ASP A 395 -19.83 -12.44 -5.27
CA ASP A 395 -21.30 -12.52 -5.26
C ASP A 395 -21.80 -13.46 -6.38
N ARG A 396 -21.26 -13.32 -7.59
CA ARG A 396 -21.63 -14.16 -8.75
C ARG A 396 -21.08 -15.59 -8.72
N LEU A 397 -19.96 -15.84 -8.05
CA LEU A 397 -19.51 -17.22 -7.80
C LEU A 397 -20.34 -17.88 -6.69
N ASN A 398 -20.82 -17.11 -5.70
CA ASN A 398 -21.70 -17.61 -4.66
C ASN A 398 -23.09 -18.01 -5.22
N ASP A 399 -23.67 -17.23 -6.14
CA ASP A 399 -24.90 -17.60 -6.89
C ASP A 399 -24.83 -19.02 -7.49
N LEU A 400 -23.64 -19.40 -7.99
CA LEU A 400 -23.37 -20.69 -8.63
C LEU A 400 -22.99 -21.79 -7.63
N ALA A 401 -22.21 -21.44 -6.61
CA ALA A 401 -21.64 -22.37 -5.63
C ALA A 401 -22.61 -22.72 -4.49
N ARG A 402 -23.56 -21.83 -4.17
CA ARG A 402 -24.62 -22.00 -3.16
C ARG A 402 -24.07 -22.45 -1.80
N LEU A 403 -23.22 -21.62 -1.20
CA LEU A 403 -22.70 -21.86 0.14
C LEU A 403 -23.83 -21.81 1.20
N PRO A 404 -23.71 -22.52 2.33
CA PRO A 404 -24.66 -22.41 3.43
C PRO A 404 -24.58 -21.03 4.10
N GLN A 405 -25.57 -20.71 4.93
CA GLN A 405 -25.68 -19.43 5.62
C GLN A 405 -25.69 -19.70 7.14
N PRO A 406 -24.61 -19.37 7.88
CA PRO A 406 -23.48 -18.53 7.49
C PRO A 406 -22.36 -19.23 6.69
N SER A 407 -21.54 -18.44 6.00
CA SER A 407 -20.23 -18.87 5.46
C SER A 407 -19.24 -17.69 5.40
N ILE A 408 -17.95 -17.97 5.41
CA ILE A 408 -16.90 -16.95 5.17
C ILE A 408 -16.01 -17.38 4.00
N ILE A 409 -15.83 -16.48 3.02
CA ILE A 409 -14.91 -16.65 1.90
C ILE A 409 -13.70 -15.75 2.13
N ILE A 410 -12.53 -16.36 2.28
CA ILE A 410 -11.23 -15.68 2.45
C ILE A 410 -10.58 -15.48 1.08
N TYR A 411 -10.12 -14.27 0.77
CA TYR A 411 -9.52 -13.93 -0.52
C TYR A 411 -8.43 -12.86 -0.39
N VAL A 412 -7.61 -12.69 -1.44
CA VAL A 412 -6.54 -11.68 -1.51
C VAL A 412 -6.85 -10.64 -2.59
N HIS A 413 -6.49 -9.38 -2.34
CA HIS A 413 -6.68 -8.28 -3.29
C HIS A 413 -5.48 -8.15 -4.27
N ASN A 414 -5.70 -7.50 -5.40
CA ASN A 414 -4.71 -7.34 -6.48
C ASN A 414 -3.64 -6.25 -6.23
N ASP A 415 -3.67 -5.62 -5.05
CA ASP A 415 -2.82 -4.53 -4.61
C ASP A 415 -1.48 -5.00 -4.01
N PHE A 416 -1.26 -6.32 -3.92
CA PHE A 416 -0.05 -6.95 -3.38
C PHE A 416 1.27 -6.22 -3.70
N ILE A 417 2.10 -6.09 -2.67
CA ILE A 417 3.43 -5.52 -2.72
C ILE A 417 4.43 -6.55 -2.19
N PRO A 418 5.44 -6.97 -2.97
CA PRO A 418 6.41 -7.96 -2.53
C PRO A 418 7.29 -7.40 -1.41
N GLN A 419 7.83 -8.26 -0.55
CA GLN A 419 8.86 -7.86 0.40
C GLN A 419 10.22 -7.66 -0.28
N GLN A 420 11.07 -6.81 0.30
CA GLN A 420 12.37 -6.44 -0.29
C GLN A 420 13.46 -6.34 0.78
N ASN A 421 14.66 -6.86 0.51
CA ASN A 421 15.80 -6.82 1.43
C ASN A 421 17.12 -7.05 0.68
N ILE A 422 18.12 -6.18 0.84
CA ILE A 422 19.47 -6.40 0.29
C ILE A 422 20.17 -7.45 1.16
N GLN A 423 20.07 -8.73 0.79
CA GLN A 423 20.59 -9.85 1.57
C GLN A 423 21.98 -10.27 1.12
N ASN A 424 22.93 -10.42 2.06
CA ASN A 424 24.33 -10.81 1.80
C ASN A 424 24.55 -12.19 1.12
N TYR A 425 23.49 -12.89 0.68
CA TYR A 425 23.57 -14.14 -0.06
C TYR A 425 24.03 -13.93 -1.51
N SER A 426 23.56 -12.90 -2.22
CA SER A 426 24.02 -12.62 -3.58
C SER A 426 25.30 -11.78 -3.60
N GLN A 427 26.09 -11.91 -4.65
CA GLN A 427 27.31 -11.11 -4.82
C GLN A 427 26.97 -9.63 -5.01
N LYS A 428 25.91 -9.34 -5.78
CA LYS A 428 25.47 -7.97 -6.08
C LYS A 428 25.03 -7.22 -4.82
N ASP A 429 24.40 -7.92 -3.89
CA ASP A 429 23.97 -7.35 -2.61
C ASP A 429 25.16 -7.03 -1.70
N ARG A 430 26.14 -7.94 -1.61
CA ARG A 430 27.40 -7.68 -0.89
C ARG A 430 28.17 -6.49 -1.47
N ASP A 431 28.29 -6.43 -2.80
CA ASP A 431 28.94 -5.31 -3.50
C ASP A 431 28.18 -3.99 -3.28
N THR A 432 26.85 -4.04 -3.23
CA THR A 432 26.00 -2.89 -2.89
C THR A 432 26.20 -2.43 -1.46
N MET A 433 26.21 -3.34 -0.47
CA MET A 433 26.48 -2.99 0.93
C MET A 433 27.85 -2.32 1.08
N LEU A 434 28.89 -2.81 0.39
CA LEU A 434 30.22 -2.19 0.35
C LEU A 434 30.25 -0.80 -0.30
N ILE A 435 29.33 -0.49 -1.22
CA ILE A 435 29.14 0.87 -1.77
C ILE A 435 28.43 1.74 -0.74
N LEU A 436 27.35 1.24 -0.14
CA LEU A 436 26.55 1.96 0.86
C LEU A 436 27.38 2.32 2.10
N ASP A 437 28.20 1.41 2.63
CA ASP A 437 29.11 1.68 3.74
C ASP A 437 30.13 2.78 3.42
N LYS A 438 30.71 2.80 2.21
CA LYS A 438 31.63 3.88 1.79
C LYS A 438 30.91 5.23 1.72
N VAL A 439 29.71 5.27 1.16
CA VAL A 439 28.92 6.50 1.04
C VAL A 439 28.47 7.00 2.42
N VAL A 440 27.98 6.12 3.29
CA VAL A 440 27.64 6.46 4.69
C VAL A 440 28.87 7.01 5.42
N ASN A 441 30.01 6.34 5.34
CA ASN A 441 31.23 6.80 6.02
C ASN A 441 31.78 8.13 5.48
N SER A 442 31.68 8.40 4.16
CA SER A 442 32.10 9.70 3.59
C SER A 442 31.15 10.86 3.90
N LEU A 443 29.93 10.57 4.38
CA LEU A 443 28.91 11.56 4.73
C LEU A 443 28.78 11.84 6.23
N LYS A 444 29.30 10.97 7.12
CA LYS A 444 29.22 11.12 8.59
C LYS A 444 29.68 12.49 9.10
N ASP A 445 30.77 13.04 8.59
CA ASP A 445 31.29 14.37 8.98
C ASP A 445 30.30 15.52 8.71
N ARG A 446 29.36 15.35 7.77
CA ARG A 446 28.31 16.32 7.43
C ARG A 446 26.95 15.96 8.02
N TYR A 447 26.73 14.68 8.29
CA TYR A 447 25.47 14.10 8.75
C TYR A 447 25.77 13.11 9.89
N PRO A 448 26.06 13.56 11.13
CA PRO A 448 26.62 12.70 12.18
C PRO A 448 25.77 11.49 12.58
N GLY A 449 24.45 11.54 12.35
CA GLY A 449 23.53 10.43 12.57
C GLY A 449 23.26 9.53 11.35
N ILE A 450 23.98 9.68 10.23
CA ILE A 450 23.75 8.84 9.04
C ILE A 450 24.18 7.39 9.29
N CYS A 451 23.25 6.45 9.10
CA CYS A 451 23.50 5.01 9.25
C CYS A 451 22.63 4.17 8.32
N LEU A 452 23.11 2.96 8.01
CA LEU A 452 22.25 1.90 7.49
C LEU A 452 21.40 1.38 8.66
N SER A 453 20.10 1.15 8.43
CA SER A 453 19.20 0.61 9.45
C SER A 453 19.21 -0.91 9.43
N GLU A 454 19.24 -1.51 10.62
CA GLU A 454 19.00 -2.95 10.83
C GLU A 454 17.50 -3.28 10.82
N SER A 455 16.63 -2.26 10.86
CA SER A 455 15.18 -2.42 10.87
C SER A 455 14.59 -2.52 9.46
N THR A 456 13.43 -3.18 9.35
CA THR A 456 12.65 -3.24 8.11
C THR A 456 11.69 -2.05 8.07
N PHE A 457 11.77 -1.25 7.02
CA PHE A 457 10.88 -0.12 6.80
C PHE A 457 9.52 -0.55 6.22
N THR A 458 8.56 0.37 6.06
CA THR A 458 7.32 0.07 5.33
C THR A 458 7.56 -0.06 3.82
N HIS A 459 6.63 -0.71 3.13
CA HIS A 459 6.63 -0.96 1.69
C HIS A 459 6.83 0.32 0.84
N THR A 460 7.48 0.21 -0.32
CA THR A 460 7.63 1.30 -1.31
C THR A 460 7.54 0.76 -2.74
N ASP A 461 7.37 1.64 -3.73
CA ASP A 461 7.46 1.24 -5.15
C ASP A 461 8.84 0.66 -5.54
N ALA A 462 9.90 0.92 -4.77
CA ALA A 462 11.20 0.28 -4.99
C ALA A 462 11.19 -1.24 -4.67
N ASN A 463 10.21 -1.73 -3.91
CA ASN A 463 10.08 -3.16 -3.61
C ASN A 463 9.96 -4.02 -4.89
N PHE A 464 9.37 -3.49 -5.96
CA PHE A 464 9.22 -4.18 -7.25
C PHE A 464 10.54 -4.29 -8.03
N LEU A 465 11.61 -3.63 -7.59
CA LEU A 465 12.94 -3.66 -8.24
C LEU A 465 13.90 -4.67 -7.59
N HIS A 466 13.61 -5.11 -6.36
CA HIS A 466 14.35 -6.18 -5.66
C HIS A 466 13.42 -7.08 -4.80
N PRO A 467 12.40 -7.73 -5.39
CA PRO A 467 11.43 -8.54 -4.67
C PRO A 467 12.01 -9.90 -4.24
N ILE A 468 11.80 -10.29 -2.98
CA ILE A 468 12.25 -11.59 -2.44
C ILE A 468 11.14 -12.63 -2.45
N ALA A 469 11.50 -13.87 -2.82
CA ALA A 469 10.63 -15.05 -2.85
C ALA A 469 9.35 -14.89 -3.70
N LEU A 470 9.40 -13.97 -4.67
CA LEU A 470 8.26 -13.54 -5.48
C LEU A 470 7.52 -14.71 -6.15
N ASP A 471 8.23 -15.71 -6.70
CA ASP A 471 7.60 -16.90 -7.29
C ASP A 471 6.72 -17.66 -6.28
N ARG A 472 7.24 -17.94 -5.07
CA ARG A 472 6.49 -18.62 -3.99
C ARG A 472 5.30 -17.77 -3.58
N SER A 473 5.50 -16.48 -3.36
CA SER A 473 4.42 -15.56 -3.01
C SER A 473 3.31 -15.56 -4.06
N LEU A 474 3.65 -15.38 -5.33
CA LEU A 474 2.68 -15.36 -6.45
C LEU A 474 1.98 -16.71 -6.64
N GLN A 475 2.67 -17.84 -6.43
CA GLN A 475 2.06 -19.17 -6.50
C GLN A 475 1.00 -19.38 -5.42
N GLN A 476 1.18 -18.78 -4.23
CA GLN A 476 0.23 -18.90 -3.11
C GLN A 476 -0.95 -17.92 -3.21
N ILE A 477 -0.70 -16.66 -3.61
CA ILE A 477 -1.76 -15.63 -3.60
C ILE A 477 -2.62 -15.60 -4.87
N LYS A 478 -2.11 -16.05 -6.03
CA LYS A 478 -2.87 -16.03 -7.30
C LYS A 478 -4.15 -16.89 -7.27
N PRO A 479 -4.15 -18.14 -6.75
CA PRO A 479 -5.35 -18.98 -6.75
C PRO A 479 -6.47 -18.41 -5.86
N ILE A 480 -6.13 -17.59 -4.85
CA ILE A 480 -7.06 -17.02 -3.88
C ILE A 480 -7.41 -15.54 -4.13
N SER A 481 -7.06 -14.99 -5.30
CA SER A 481 -7.39 -13.61 -5.67
C SER A 481 -8.51 -13.55 -6.71
N PRO A 482 -9.61 -12.77 -6.50
CA PRO A 482 -10.68 -12.65 -7.48
C PRO A 482 -10.28 -11.88 -8.74
N LEU A 483 -9.32 -10.96 -8.61
CA LEU A 483 -8.74 -10.18 -9.69
C LEU A 483 -7.33 -10.67 -10.02
N SER A 484 -7.00 -10.74 -11.31
CA SER A 484 -5.71 -11.23 -11.79
C SER A 484 -4.52 -10.41 -11.24
N ILE A 485 -3.60 -11.10 -10.56
CA ILE A 485 -2.35 -10.53 -10.04
C ILE A 485 -1.29 -10.57 -11.16
N GLU A 486 -1.26 -9.49 -11.95
CA GLU A 486 -0.45 -9.34 -13.17
C GLU A 486 0.70 -8.33 -13.01
N ASN A 487 1.53 -8.21 -14.05
CA ASN A 487 2.59 -7.20 -14.20
C ASN A 487 3.67 -7.17 -13.10
N TYR A 488 4.29 -8.33 -12.87
CA TYR A 488 5.51 -8.46 -12.07
C TYR A 488 6.71 -8.84 -12.96
N TYR A 489 7.85 -8.17 -12.73
CA TYR A 489 9.11 -8.45 -13.40
C TYR A 489 10.14 -8.90 -12.36
N PHE A 490 10.91 -9.94 -12.69
CA PHE A 490 11.94 -10.50 -11.82
C PHE A 490 13.23 -9.67 -11.87
N PHE A 491 13.13 -8.41 -11.43
CA PHE A 491 14.28 -7.55 -11.25
C PHE A 491 15.14 -8.00 -10.07
N ASN A 492 16.47 -7.88 -10.24
CA ASN A 492 17.43 -7.97 -9.16
C ASN A 492 18.28 -6.70 -9.19
N ILE A 493 17.69 -5.59 -8.73
CA ILE A 493 18.28 -4.25 -8.70
C ILE A 493 18.22 -3.77 -7.24
N PRO A 494 19.26 -4.01 -6.43
CA PRO A 494 19.27 -3.70 -5.00
C PRO A 494 18.68 -2.33 -4.67
N SER A 495 17.78 -2.28 -3.70
CA SER A 495 16.91 -1.13 -3.47
C SER A 495 17.04 -0.58 -2.04
N ILE A 496 17.14 0.73 -1.92
CA ILE A 496 17.15 1.43 -0.62
C ILE A 496 16.07 2.50 -0.52
N THR A 497 15.65 2.76 0.72
CA THR A 497 14.77 3.86 1.10
C THR A 497 15.54 4.83 2.00
N LEU A 498 15.74 6.09 1.58
CA LEU A 498 16.27 7.14 2.46
C LEU A 498 15.15 7.68 3.36
N ALA A 499 15.40 7.75 4.67
CA ALA A 499 14.53 8.48 5.60
C ALA A 499 14.59 10.00 5.37
N LEU A 500 13.44 10.67 5.46
CA LEU A 500 13.31 12.13 5.45
C LEU A 500 12.88 12.63 6.84
N LYS A 501 13.60 13.61 7.39
CA LYS A 501 13.23 14.26 8.65
C LYS A 501 12.06 15.23 8.43
N GLY A 502 10.96 14.96 9.12
CA GLY A 502 9.68 15.65 9.05
C GLY A 502 8.65 14.96 9.95
N ASN A 503 7.39 15.42 9.93
CA ASN A 503 6.28 14.86 10.70
C ASN A 503 4.92 15.38 10.13
N ASP A 504 3.80 14.93 10.70
CA ASP A 504 2.42 15.33 10.39
C ASP A 504 2.00 15.03 8.94
N CYS A 505 2.41 13.88 8.40
CA CYS A 505 2.11 13.48 7.01
C CYS A 505 0.60 13.52 6.69
N SER A 506 0.19 14.35 5.74
CA SER A 506 -1.21 14.64 5.38
C SER A 506 -2.08 15.27 6.48
N TYR A 507 -1.48 15.92 7.48
CA TYR A 507 -2.14 16.71 8.52
C TYR A 507 -1.79 18.21 8.40
N PRO A 508 -2.48 19.15 9.08
CA PRO A 508 -2.33 20.60 8.84
C PRO A 508 -0.90 21.14 8.93
N THR A 509 -0.06 20.53 9.76
CA THR A 509 1.32 20.89 10.05
C THR A 509 2.34 20.01 9.32
N GLU A 510 1.94 19.32 8.24
CA GLU A 510 2.82 18.49 7.40
C GLU A 510 4.06 19.27 7.01
N ARG A 511 5.23 18.76 7.42
CA ARG A 511 6.50 19.47 7.31
C ARG A 511 7.66 18.56 6.93
N VAL A 512 8.61 19.11 6.19
CA VAL A 512 9.91 18.48 5.91
C VAL A 512 11.05 19.45 6.21
N HIS A 513 12.11 18.94 6.85
CA HIS A 513 13.24 19.76 7.27
C HIS A 513 14.10 20.16 6.07
N SER A 514 14.36 21.46 5.89
CA SER A 514 14.92 22.04 4.66
C SER A 514 16.40 21.70 4.40
N SER A 515 17.04 20.88 5.25
CA SER A 515 18.35 20.28 4.98
C SER A 515 18.26 18.95 4.22
N MET A 516 17.09 18.30 4.18
CA MET A 516 16.91 16.96 3.60
C MET A 516 17.19 16.94 2.09
N GLY A 517 16.94 18.04 1.36
CA GLY A 517 17.24 18.13 -0.06
C GLY A 517 18.75 18.05 -0.30
N MET A 518 19.54 18.77 0.52
CA MET A 518 21.00 18.70 0.45
C MET A 518 21.56 17.34 0.87
N TYR A 519 20.89 16.62 1.77
CA TYR A 519 21.23 15.25 2.14
C TYR A 519 21.05 14.28 0.96
N ILE A 520 19.90 14.32 0.29
CA ILE A 520 19.65 13.51 -0.93
C ILE A 520 20.64 13.88 -2.05
N VAL A 521 20.86 15.18 -2.30
CA VAL A 521 21.83 15.69 -3.29
C VAL A 521 23.23 15.14 -3.02
N ASP A 522 23.70 15.22 -1.78
CA ASP A 522 25.03 14.74 -1.41
C ASP A 522 25.13 13.21 -1.51
N PHE A 523 24.08 12.49 -1.10
CA PHE A 523 24.05 11.02 -1.18
C PHE A 523 24.12 10.51 -2.63
N ILE A 524 23.26 11.05 -3.51
CA ILE A 524 23.28 10.73 -4.95
C ILE A 524 24.62 11.14 -5.55
N SER A 525 25.13 12.34 -5.24
CA SER A 525 26.43 12.81 -5.75
C SER A 525 27.58 11.90 -5.35
N SER A 526 27.59 11.37 -4.12
CA SER A 526 28.62 10.44 -3.67
C SER A 526 28.65 9.16 -4.52
N ILE A 527 27.51 8.52 -4.79
CA ILE A 527 27.48 7.31 -5.63
C ILE A 527 27.85 7.65 -7.09
N VAL A 528 27.34 8.78 -7.62
CA VAL A 528 27.52 9.16 -9.03
C VAL A 528 28.97 9.54 -9.38
N PHE A 529 29.70 10.16 -8.45
CA PHE A 529 31.07 10.66 -8.71
C PHE A 529 32.18 9.86 -8.03
N ASP A 530 31.95 9.26 -6.86
CA ASP A 530 32.94 8.42 -6.16
C ASP A 530 32.89 6.94 -6.58
N SER A 531 32.21 6.64 -7.70
CA SER A 531 32.11 5.32 -8.33
C SER A 531 33.42 4.88 -9.01
N LYS A 532 34.51 4.84 -8.24
CA LYS A 532 35.63 3.93 -8.47
C LYS A 532 35.27 2.53 -7.99
N ILE A 533 34.38 1.91 -8.77
CA ILE A 533 34.13 0.46 -8.75
C ILE A 533 35.29 -0.29 -9.46
N SER A 534 36.12 0.43 -10.24
CA SER A 534 37.47 0.01 -10.59
C SER A 534 38.53 0.61 -9.66
N SER A 535 39.55 -0.18 -9.34
CA SER A 535 40.71 0.24 -8.56
C SER A 535 41.57 1.29 -9.29
N GLU A 536 42.50 1.88 -8.53
CA GLU A 536 43.52 2.86 -8.96
C GLU A 536 43.06 4.30 -9.24
N THR A 537 43.55 5.21 -8.40
CA THR A 537 44.07 6.54 -8.78
C THR A 537 43.10 7.55 -9.43
N VAL A 538 42.61 8.49 -8.62
CA VAL A 538 42.48 9.92 -9.02
C VAL A 538 42.99 10.79 -7.87
N ALA A 539 44.19 11.34 -8.04
CA ALA A 539 44.62 12.54 -7.35
C ALA A 539 44.77 13.65 -8.41
N SER A 540 44.33 14.86 -8.08
CA SER A 540 44.34 16.07 -8.92
C SER A 540 43.44 16.04 -10.19
N LYS A 541 42.43 16.92 -10.19
CA LYS A 541 42.43 18.20 -10.95
C LYS A 541 41.26 19.09 -10.50
N LYS A 542 41.45 20.41 -10.52
CA LYS A 542 40.42 21.42 -10.21
C LYS A 542 40.40 22.49 -11.31
N SER A 543 39.34 22.51 -12.12
CA SER A 543 39.02 23.55 -13.12
C SER A 543 37.70 23.17 -13.80
N SER A 544 36.79 24.08 -14.17
CA SER A 544 36.61 25.50 -13.85
C SER A 544 35.26 25.92 -14.46
N ILE A 545 34.34 26.52 -13.70
CA ILE A 545 32.97 26.80 -14.18
C ILE A 545 32.64 28.28 -14.05
N SER A 546 32.26 28.91 -15.17
CA SER A 546 31.73 30.27 -15.24
C SER A 546 30.68 30.34 -16.36
N GLY A 547 29.40 30.33 -15.97
CA GLY A 547 28.27 30.33 -16.93
C GLY A 547 26.85 30.19 -16.34
N ILE A 548 26.73 29.97 -15.03
CA ILE A 548 25.47 29.54 -14.38
C ILE A 548 24.37 30.61 -14.40
N SER A 549 24.71 31.91 -14.46
CA SER A 549 23.74 33.02 -14.35
C SER A 549 22.70 33.09 -15.48
N ALA A 550 22.88 32.38 -16.60
CA ALA A 550 21.94 32.37 -17.72
C ALA A 550 20.98 31.16 -17.71
N LEU A 551 21.32 30.10 -16.96
CA LEU A 551 20.54 28.86 -16.91
C LEU A 551 19.31 28.99 -16.01
N THR A 552 19.40 29.73 -14.91
CA THR A 552 18.29 30.00 -13.97
C THR A 552 17.10 30.68 -14.65
N GLU A 553 17.32 31.64 -15.56
CA GLU A 553 16.21 32.24 -16.31
C GLU A 553 15.56 31.26 -17.29
N SER A 554 16.35 30.38 -17.93
CA SER A 554 15.85 29.37 -18.87
C SER A 554 14.83 28.46 -18.19
N LEU A 555 15.19 27.92 -17.02
CA LEU A 555 14.41 26.94 -16.24
C LEU A 555 13.20 27.57 -15.54
N LEU A 556 13.31 28.82 -15.09
CA LEU A 556 12.19 29.55 -14.50
C LEU A 556 11.18 30.03 -15.55
N SER A 557 11.52 30.06 -16.84
CA SER A 557 10.64 30.61 -17.88
C SER A 557 9.37 29.77 -18.20
N PRO A 558 9.39 28.42 -18.23
CA PRO A 558 8.18 27.61 -18.39
C PRO A 558 7.34 27.61 -17.11
N VAL A 559 7.98 27.53 -15.94
CA VAL A 559 7.33 27.59 -14.62
C VAL A 559 6.56 28.91 -14.45
N LYS A 560 7.21 30.05 -14.73
CA LYS A 560 6.56 31.37 -14.70
C LYS A 560 5.47 31.53 -15.78
N LYS A 561 5.56 30.82 -16.92
CA LYS A 561 4.47 30.72 -17.92
C LYS A 561 3.28 29.90 -17.41
N LEU A 562 3.52 28.81 -16.67
CA LEU A 562 2.45 28.02 -16.03
C LEU A 562 1.68 28.87 -15.02
N PHE A 563 2.37 29.57 -14.11
CA PHE A 563 1.72 30.46 -13.15
C PHE A 563 0.89 31.56 -13.84
N ARG A 564 1.41 32.18 -14.91
CA ARG A 564 0.63 33.15 -15.70
C ARG A 564 -0.59 32.55 -16.39
N LYS A 565 -0.53 31.30 -16.84
CA LYS A 565 -1.71 30.59 -17.38
C LYS A 565 -2.72 30.23 -16.28
N LYS A 566 -2.27 29.79 -15.10
CA LYS A 566 -3.14 29.43 -13.98
C LYS A 566 -3.92 30.66 -13.48
N ALA A 567 -3.23 31.77 -13.24
CA ALA A 567 -3.84 33.05 -12.90
C ALA A 567 -4.86 33.51 -13.97
N ALA A 568 -4.51 33.45 -15.26
CA ALA A 568 -5.41 33.84 -16.34
C ALA A 568 -6.68 32.96 -16.44
N VAL A 569 -6.61 31.68 -16.08
CA VAL A 569 -7.77 30.78 -16.01
C VAL A 569 -8.64 31.12 -14.79
N GLU A 570 -8.02 31.38 -13.64
CA GLU A 570 -8.72 31.77 -12.40
C GLU A 570 -9.41 33.13 -12.55
N ASP A 571 -8.78 34.14 -13.17
CA ASP A 571 -9.39 35.44 -13.49
C ASP A 571 -10.62 35.30 -14.41
N THR A 572 -10.58 34.40 -15.41
CA THR A 572 -11.74 34.13 -16.28
C THR A 572 -12.87 33.36 -15.58
N ALA A 573 -12.60 32.69 -14.46
CA ALA A 573 -13.63 32.01 -13.68
C ALA A 573 -14.31 32.91 -12.64
N VAL A 574 -13.63 33.97 -12.19
CA VAL A 574 -14.13 34.91 -11.16
C VAL A 574 -15.02 36.01 -11.75
N THR A 575 -15.00 36.24 -13.06
CA THR A 575 -15.70 37.35 -13.73
C THR A 575 -17.15 37.07 -14.16
N THR A 576 -17.73 35.93 -13.81
CA THR A 576 -19.18 35.66 -13.95
C THR A 576 -19.82 35.30 -12.60
N LYS A 577 -20.25 36.32 -11.86
CA LYS A 577 -21.02 36.19 -10.62
C LYS A 577 -22.47 36.65 -10.78
N ASP A 578 -23.36 35.88 -10.18
CA ASP A 578 -24.55 36.31 -9.44
C ASP A 578 -25.41 37.44 -10.04
N THR A 579 -26.44 37.08 -10.81
CA THR A 579 -27.67 37.90 -10.94
C THR A 579 -28.90 37.04 -10.63
N VAL A 580 -29.32 37.04 -9.36
CA VAL A 580 -30.60 36.49 -8.94
C VAL A 580 -31.67 37.56 -9.10
N VAL A 581 -32.51 37.43 -10.12
CA VAL A 581 -33.74 38.22 -10.28
C VAL A 581 -34.87 37.30 -10.73
N SER A 582 -35.94 37.26 -9.95
CA SER A 582 -37.22 36.69 -10.36
C SER A 582 -37.94 37.64 -11.32
N ASP A 583 -38.57 37.12 -12.37
CA ASP A 583 -40.01 37.38 -12.52
C ASP A 583 -40.73 36.44 -13.52
N GLN A 584 -42.05 36.53 -13.49
CA GLN A 584 -43.00 35.95 -14.42
C GLN A 584 -42.96 36.71 -15.76
N ASN A 585 -43.03 36.01 -16.91
CA ASN A 585 -44.25 36.14 -17.73
C ASN A 585 -44.48 35.15 -18.88
N SER A 586 -45.76 35.08 -19.23
CA SER A 586 -46.38 34.34 -20.32
C SER A 586 -46.06 34.87 -21.74
N LYS A 587 -46.04 33.99 -22.75
CA LYS A 587 -47.08 33.91 -23.82
C LYS A 587 -46.73 32.99 -25.02
N SER A 588 -47.74 32.21 -25.45
CA SER A 588 -47.97 31.68 -26.83
C SER A 588 -46.90 30.75 -27.46
N MET A 589 -47.23 29.79 -28.35
CA MET A 589 -48.48 29.49 -29.10
C MET A 589 -48.68 27.94 -29.25
N PRO A 590 -49.64 27.36 -30.03
CA PRO A 590 -50.69 26.56 -29.39
C PRO A 590 -50.95 25.14 -29.97
N SER A 591 -51.93 24.45 -29.35
CA SER A 591 -52.70 23.29 -29.88
C SER A 591 -51.97 21.93 -29.85
N ALA A 592 -52.65 20.79 -29.65
CA ALA A 592 -54.08 20.54 -29.53
C ALA A 592 -54.42 19.42 -28.52
N ALA A 593 -55.67 19.47 -28.00
CA ALA A 593 -56.58 18.36 -27.64
C ALA A 593 -56.09 17.00 -27.08
N ALA A 594 -56.80 16.33 -26.16
CA ALA A 594 -57.93 16.69 -25.29
C ALA A 594 -58.25 15.52 -24.33
N LYS A 595 -59.20 15.77 -23.41
CA LYS A 595 -60.15 14.85 -22.74
C LYS A 595 -59.86 14.37 -21.30
N ASP A 596 -60.93 14.58 -20.53
CA ASP A 596 -61.58 13.74 -19.51
C ASP A 596 -60.76 13.33 -18.25
N VAL A 597 -61.20 13.42 -16.97
CA VAL A 597 -62.27 14.10 -16.17
C VAL A 597 -62.62 13.15 -14.97
N THR A 598 -63.08 13.71 -13.83
CA THR A 598 -63.50 13.03 -12.56
C THR A 598 -62.40 12.28 -11.76
N ALA A 599 -62.49 12.04 -10.44
CA ALA A 599 -63.15 12.69 -9.25
C ALA A 599 -62.68 11.89 -7.98
N ASP A 600 -62.98 12.17 -6.70
CA ASP A 600 -63.71 13.22 -5.96
C ASP A 600 -63.24 13.23 -4.46
N ALA A 601 -63.85 14.07 -3.60
CA ALA A 601 -64.02 13.91 -2.14
C ALA A 601 -62.77 14.01 -1.19
N ALA A 602 -62.88 14.40 0.09
CA ALA A 602 -63.92 15.16 0.83
C ALA A 602 -63.41 15.73 2.19
N HIS A 603 -64.22 16.60 2.80
CA HIS A 603 -64.05 17.35 4.07
C HIS A 603 -63.58 16.60 5.34
N GLN A 604 -62.83 17.29 6.21
CA GLN A 604 -63.24 17.91 7.51
C GLN A 604 -61.98 18.56 8.17
N LYS A 605 -61.91 19.71 8.85
CA LYS A 605 -62.79 20.69 9.54
C LYS A 605 -62.67 20.64 11.08
N ASP A 606 -61.99 21.64 11.65
CA ASP A 606 -62.30 22.48 12.84
C ASP A 606 -60.97 23.16 13.32
N GLU A 607 -60.85 24.47 13.61
CA GLU A 607 -61.54 25.34 14.59
C GLU A 607 -61.16 24.99 16.05
N THR A 608 -60.55 25.84 16.90
CA THR A 608 -60.17 27.29 16.87
C THR A 608 -58.78 27.47 17.60
N ASN A 609 -58.22 28.61 18.07
CA ASN A 609 -58.69 29.99 18.29
C ASN A 609 -57.57 31.07 18.44
N THR A 610 -58.02 32.31 18.65
CA THR A 610 -57.42 33.55 19.24
C THR A 610 -56.48 33.39 20.46
N ASP A 611 -55.59 34.32 20.89
CA ASP A 611 -55.15 35.69 20.49
C ASP A 611 -53.91 36.09 21.37
N SER A 612 -53.28 37.29 21.33
CA SER A 612 -52.82 38.24 20.28
C SER A 612 -52.12 39.45 20.95
N LEU A 613 -51.51 40.38 20.17
CA LEU A 613 -51.11 41.78 20.53
C LEU A 613 -49.99 41.97 21.62
N ASP A 614 -49.16 43.02 21.66
CA ASP A 614 -48.69 44.00 20.65
C ASP A 614 -47.37 44.72 21.09
N LYS A 615 -46.57 45.20 20.11
CA LYS A 615 -45.58 46.33 20.09
C LYS A 615 -44.71 46.80 21.30
N THR A 616 -43.42 47.07 20.97
CA THR A 616 -42.56 48.24 21.35
C THR A 616 -42.05 48.38 22.82
N ASP A 617 -40.94 49.08 23.17
CA ASP A 617 -39.91 49.83 22.40
C ASP A 617 -38.50 49.82 23.11
N ASN A 618 -37.52 50.51 22.52
CA ASN A 618 -36.11 50.65 22.93
C ASN A 618 -35.84 51.52 24.18
N ARG A 619 -34.83 51.15 25.01
CA ARG A 619 -33.56 51.91 25.28
C ARG A 619 -32.82 51.50 26.57
N GLN A 620 -31.49 51.68 26.59
CA GLN A 620 -30.64 51.74 27.82
C GLN A 620 -30.64 53.16 28.43
N PRO A 621 -30.14 53.34 29.68
CA PRO A 621 -28.76 53.85 29.84
C PRO A 621 -27.98 53.25 31.05
N GLU A 622 -26.85 53.87 31.41
CA GLU A 622 -25.82 53.38 32.35
C GLU A 622 -25.83 54.05 33.75
N ASP A 623 -25.01 53.49 34.66
CA ASP A 623 -24.13 54.13 35.66
C ASP A 623 -24.58 54.57 37.10
N SER A 624 -23.82 54.05 38.10
CA SER A 624 -23.51 54.59 39.45
C SER A 624 -22.43 53.70 40.10
N GLN A 625 -21.19 54.12 40.43
CA GLN A 625 -20.75 55.02 41.53
C GLN A 625 -21.25 54.59 42.94
N THR A 626 -20.46 54.57 44.05
CA THR A 626 -19.07 55.00 44.42
C THR A 626 -18.64 54.26 45.73
N SER A 627 -17.49 54.37 46.44
CA SER A 627 -16.19 55.11 46.38
C SER A 627 -15.19 54.55 47.46
N ASP A 628 -13.91 54.94 47.42
CA ASP A 628 -12.94 55.08 48.57
C ASP A 628 -12.42 53.82 49.31
N LEU A 629 -11.19 53.76 49.90
CA LEU A 629 -10.03 54.69 50.02
C LEU A 629 -8.72 53.93 50.43
N LYS A 630 -7.56 54.20 49.79
CA LYS A 630 -6.11 54.15 50.21
C LYS A 630 -5.56 52.97 51.11
N SER A 631 -4.27 52.60 51.11
CA SER A 631 -3.01 53.33 50.84
C SER A 631 -1.85 52.47 50.27
N ASP A 632 -0.65 53.05 50.19
CA ASP A 632 0.53 52.67 49.38
C ASP A 632 1.46 51.54 49.91
N THR A 633 2.46 51.22 49.06
CA THR A 633 3.78 50.56 49.32
C THR A 633 3.88 49.03 49.49
N LYS A 634 5.02 48.36 49.15
CA LYS A 634 6.04 48.52 48.08
C LYS A 634 7.05 47.35 48.15
N ASP A 635 7.67 46.98 47.02
CA ASP A 635 8.99 46.29 46.90
C ASP A 635 9.23 44.92 47.61
N LYS A 636 9.78 43.94 46.84
CA LYS A 636 10.76 42.90 47.29
C LYS A 636 10.25 41.73 48.18
N SER A 637 10.88 40.54 48.20
CA SER A 637 11.96 39.94 47.38
C SER A 637 12.07 38.41 47.60
N THR A 638 13.05 37.78 46.94
CA THR A 638 13.85 36.61 47.36
C THR A 638 13.20 35.22 47.42
N ASP A 639 13.72 34.34 46.57
CA ASP A 639 14.28 33.00 46.85
C ASP A 639 13.63 32.12 47.94
N GLY A 640 13.21 30.90 47.55
CA GLY A 640 12.75 29.85 48.46
C GLY A 640 12.39 28.55 47.73
N SER A 641 13.40 27.74 47.41
CA SER A 641 13.25 26.44 46.73
C SER A 641 12.68 25.34 47.64
N GLN A 642 11.67 24.60 47.17
CA GLN A 642 11.48 23.12 47.24
C GLN A 642 10.20 22.75 46.44
N GLU A 643 10.13 21.63 45.70
CA GLU A 643 9.74 20.27 46.16
C GLU A 643 8.48 20.25 47.04
N THR A 644 7.36 19.57 46.75
CA THR A 644 6.84 18.80 45.58
C THR A 644 5.30 18.69 45.71
N ASP A 645 4.59 18.30 44.64
CA ASP A 645 3.40 17.41 44.53
C ASP A 645 2.58 17.10 45.82
N ASN A 646 1.23 17.11 45.90
CA ASN A 646 0.08 17.13 44.96
C ASN A 646 -1.10 17.92 45.65
N GLU A 647 -2.38 18.02 45.23
CA GLU A 647 -3.31 17.24 44.39
C GLU A 647 -4.35 18.18 43.69
N PRO A 648 -5.34 17.61 42.97
CA PRO A 648 -6.73 17.80 43.41
C PRO A 648 -7.42 16.48 43.81
N ALA A 649 -8.23 16.56 44.87
CA ALA A 649 -8.70 15.39 45.63
C ALA A 649 -9.93 14.65 45.06
N SER A 650 -10.09 13.43 45.57
CA SER A 650 -11.10 12.41 45.25
C SER A 650 -12.50 12.62 45.84
N LEU A 651 -13.48 11.89 45.27
CA LEU A 651 -14.68 11.34 45.93
C LEU A 651 -15.06 10.07 45.13
N HIS A 652 -15.23 8.84 45.64
CA HIS A 652 -14.97 8.20 46.95
C HIS A 652 -13.99 7.01 46.73
N GLY A 653 -13.61 6.09 47.63
CA GLY A 653 -14.14 5.59 48.92
C GLY A 653 -14.99 4.31 48.73
N SER A 654 -14.93 3.26 49.57
CA SER A 654 -14.36 3.19 50.93
C SER A 654 -13.74 1.82 51.30
N GLY A 655 -12.58 1.85 51.98
CA GLY A 655 -12.22 0.96 53.12
C GLY A 655 -11.75 -0.48 52.82
N SER A 656 -10.82 -1.07 53.59
CA SER A 656 -10.02 -0.48 54.69
C SER A 656 -8.78 -1.32 55.07
N THR A 657 -7.65 -0.62 55.27
CA THR A 657 -6.60 -0.85 56.31
C THR A 657 -5.86 -2.20 56.43
N ASP A 658 -4.53 -2.07 56.30
CA ASP A 658 -3.50 -2.53 57.25
C ASP A 658 -3.12 -4.03 57.35
N SER A 659 -1.83 -4.41 57.45
CA SER A 659 -0.57 -3.66 57.26
C SER A 659 0.68 -4.59 57.31
N LYS A 660 1.84 -4.05 56.88
CA LYS A 660 3.22 -4.35 57.34
C LYS A 660 4.00 -5.62 56.90
N ASP A 661 5.06 -5.29 56.16
CA ASP A 661 6.48 -5.50 56.49
C ASP A 661 7.10 -6.91 56.53
N CYS A 662 7.91 -7.16 55.49
CA CYS A 662 9.33 -7.53 55.56
C CYS A 662 9.81 -8.92 56.06
N ASP A 663 10.46 -9.59 55.10
CA ASP A 663 11.80 -10.19 55.20
C ASP A 663 12.08 -11.54 55.89
N ASN A 664 12.85 -12.32 55.11
CA ASN A 664 13.92 -13.24 55.47
C ASN A 664 13.62 -14.65 56.00
N SER A 665 14.43 -15.57 55.46
CA SER A 665 14.59 -17.00 55.80
C SER A 665 13.35 -17.89 55.56
N GLY A 666 13.52 -19.16 55.15
CA GLY A 666 14.74 -19.82 54.69
C GLY A 666 14.73 -21.32 54.93
N PHE A 667 15.46 -22.06 54.07
CA PHE A 667 15.82 -23.47 54.21
C PHE A 667 14.68 -24.52 54.30
N ASP A 668 14.45 -25.14 53.13
CA ASP A 668 14.85 -26.54 52.88
C ASP A 668 14.15 -27.75 53.54
N ASN A 669 13.96 -28.74 52.66
CA ASN A 669 14.19 -30.19 52.86
C ASN A 669 13.18 -31.03 53.67
N LYS A 670 12.63 -32.02 52.92
CA LYS A 670 12.60 -33.47 53.28
C LYS A 670 11.60 -33.88 54.39
N THR A 671 11.12 -35.13 54.49
CA THR A 671 11.29 -36.36 53.68
C THR A 671 10.15 -37.33 54.02
N ASN A 672 9.78 -38.21 53.07
CA ASN A 672 9.23 -39.56 53.32
C ASN A 672 7.88 -39.66 54.09
N ALA A 673 7.23 -40.81 54.20
CA ALA A 673 6.97 -41.89 53.23
C ALA A 673 5.86 -42.80 53.83
N ASP A 674 5.18 -43.58 52.97
CA ASP A 674 4.37 -44.77 53.33
C ASP A 674 3.12 -44.50 54.23
N GLU A 675 2.07 -45.33 54.34
CA GLU A 675 1.73 -46.63 53.72
C GLU A 675 0.20 -46.92 53.82
N ASN A 676 -0.30 -47.96 53.11
CA ASN A 676 -1.57 -48.70 53.32
C ASN A 676 -2.93 -47.98 52.98
N ASP A 677 -4.04 -48.67 52.61
CA ASP A 677 -4.32 -50.13 52.59
C ASP A 677 -5.29 -50.62 51.46
N THR A 678 -5.13 -51.90 51.11
CA THR A 678 -5.88 -52.94 50.34
C THR A 678 -7.13 -52.69 49.44
N SER A 679 -6.99 -53.15 48.18
CA SER A 679 -7.89 -54.10 47.45
C SER A 679 -7.23 -54.52 46.10
N LEU A 680 -7.26 -55.75 45.52
CA LEU A 680 -7.84 -57.10 45.75
C LEU A 680 -9.33 -57.29 45.36
N LYS A 681 -9.76 -58.31 44.57
CA LYS A 681 -9.16 -59.45 43.81
C LYS A 681 -10.06 -59.75 42.56
N ALA A 682 -9.55 -59.96 41.34
CA ALA A 682 -9.00 -61.20 40.70
C ALA A 682 -10.10 -62.21 40.21
N VAL A 683 -9.91 -63.14 39.24
CA VAL A 683 -8.69 -63.82 38.74
C VAL A 683 -8.92 -64.62 37.39
N GLN A 684 -7.97 -64.57 36.42
CA GLN A 684 -7.37 -65.69 35.60
C GLN A 684 -8.26 -66.64 34.68
N ILE A 685 -7.80 -67.45 33.67
CA ILE A 685 -6.47 -67.80 33.05
C ILE A 685 -6.51 -68.50 31.64
N THR A 686 -5.38 -68.44 30.89
CA THR A 686 -4.81 -69.24 29.74
C THR A 686 -5.59 -69.81 28.52
N ASP A 687 -5.04 -69.51 27.34
CA ASP A 687 -4.46 -70.39 26.27
C ASP A 687 -5.02 -71.81 25.94
N ASN A 688 -5.20 -72.10 24.63
CA ASN A 688 -4.43 -73.13 23.88
C ASN A 688 -4.66 -73.18 22.35
N ILE A 689 -3.92 -74.04 21.63
CA ILE A 689 -3.76 -74.13 20.15
C ILE A 689 -4.38 -75.43 19.58
N HIS A 690 -5.05 -75.40 18.41
CA HIS A 690 -4.80 -76.28 17.22
C HIS A 690 -5.89 -76.24 16.11
N ASP A 691 -5.43 -76.42 14.85
CA ASP A 691 -6.02 -77.14 13.69
C ASP A 691 -7.40 -76.79 13.08
N ALA A 692 -7.67 -76.97 11.78
CA ALA A 692 -6.82 -77.17 10.57
C ALA A 692 -7.68 -77.15 9.27
N LYS A 693 -7.01 -77.19 8.10
CA LYS A 693 -7.50 -77.49 6.71
C LYS A 693 -8.16 -76.36 5.90
N SER A 694 -8.10 -76.34 4.56
CA SER A 694 -7.10 -76.84 3.57
C SER A 694 -7.49 -76.45 2.14
N HIS A 695 -6.50 -76.11 1.30
CA HIS A 695 -6.40 -76.09 -0.19
C HIS A 695 -5.69 -74.79 -0.63
N ASP A 696 -4.42 -74.79 -1.01
CA ASP A 696 -3.73 -75.47 -2.14
C ASP A 696 -4.21 -75.04 -3.54
N LEU A 697 -3.40 -74.21 -4.20
CA LEU A 697 -2.79 -74.57 -5.49
C LEU A 697 -1.54 -73.72 -5.80
N SER A 698 -0.39 -74.40 -5.74
CA SER A 698 0.93 -74.15 -6.35
C SER A 698 0.87 -73.67 -7.83
N ILE A 699 1.90 -73.14 -8.53
CA ILE A 699 3.38 -73.11 -8.41
C ILE A 699 3.91 -72.02 -9.42
N THR A 700 5.17 -71.57 -9.62
CA THR A 700 6.59 -71.89 -9.28
C THR A 700 7.46 -70.61 -9.35
N ASP A 701 8.58 -70.57 -8.60
CA ASP A 701 9.98 -70.18 -8.97
C ASP A 701 10.35 -68.85 -9.69
N SER A 702 11.50 -68.20 -9.40
CA SER A 702 12.50 -68.43 -8.32
C SER A 702 13.58 -67.31 -8.23
N VAL A 703 14.12 -67.13 -7.01
CA VAL A 703 15.56 -66.89 -6.68
C VAL A 703 16.25 -65.57 -7.14
N ALA A 704 17.04 -64.87 -6.32
CA ALA A 704 17.21 -64.87 -4.85
C ALA A 704 18.01 -63.63 -4.37
N ASP A 705 17.94 -63.40 -3.06
CA ASP A 705 18.94 -62.83 -2.12
C ASP A 705 19.83 -61.61 -2.46
N SER A 706 20.21 -60.71 -1.54
CA SER A 706 19.69 -60.12 -0.27
C SER A 706 20.87 -59.67 0.61
N LYS A 707 20.62 -58.78 1.59
CA LYS A 707 21.46 -58.44 2.78
C LYS A 707 22.70 -57.55 2.57
N ASP A 708 23.10 -56.68 3.52
CA ASP A 708 22.41 -56.18 4.74
C ASP A 708 23.04 -54.88 5.30
N LEU A 709 22.28 -54.19 6.17
CA LEU A 709 22.70 -53.37 7.34
C LEU A 709 23.61 -52.11 7.17
N ASP A 710 22.96 -50.96 6.97
CA ASP A 710 22.71 -49.92 8.00
C ASP A 710 23.76 -49.67 9.13
N LYS A 711 24.36 -48.45 9.19
CA LYS A 711 24.24 -47.49 10.34
C LYS A 711 25.08 -46.18 10.34
N SER A 712 24.45 -45.15 10.93
CA SER A 712 24.98 -44.07 11.81
C SER A 712 26.03 -43.01 11.36
N ASN A 713 25.56 -41.75 11.38
CA ASN A 713 26.07 -40.55 12.09
C ASN A 713 27.45 -39.89 11.83
N ASP A 714 27.33 -38.57 11.57
CA ASP A 714 28.02 -37.43 12.20
C ASP A 714 29.43 -36.92 11.85
N SER A 715 29.48 -35.58 11.87
CA SER A 715 30.61 -34.68 12.19
C SER A 715 31.85 -34.64 11.28
N THR A 716 31.92 -33.54 10.52
CA THR A 716 33.07 -32.58 10.46
C THR A 716 34.39 -33.03 11.11
N SER A 717 35.54 -32.91 10.44
CA SER A 717 36.24 -31.61 10.40
C SER A 717 37.56 -31.60 9.59
N HIS A 718 37.89 -30.40 9.10
CA HIS A 718 39.23 -29.77 8.95
C HIS A 718 40.35 -30.31 8.03
N ASP A 719 41.03 -29.32 7.44
CA ASP A 719 42.46 -29.19 7.10
C ASP A 719 43.03 -30.03 5.93
N GLU A 720 43.56 -29.39 4.87
CA GLU A 720 44.88 -28.69 4.77
C GLU A 720 46.07 -29.68 4.75
N THR A 721 47.13 -29.52 3.94
CA THR A 721 47.56 -28.44 3.02
C THR A 721 48.57 -28.97 1.99
N THR A 722 48.54 -28.44 0.74
CA THR A 722 49.71 -28.26 -0.17
C THR A 722 50.52 -29.54 -0.61
N ASP A 723 51.45 -29.55 -1.57
CA ASP A 723 51.92 -28.55 -2.55
C ASP A 723 52.50 -29.24 -3.83
N THR A 724 52.87 -28.40 -4.80
CA THR A 724 53.98 -28.57 -5.78
C THR A 724 53.90 -29.54 -6.97
N LYS A 725 53.64 -28.92 -8.13
CA LYS A 725 54.55 -28.79 -9.29
C LYS A 725 54.72 -29.90 -10.36
N ASP A 726 55.21 -29.39 -11.49
CA ASP A 726 55.88 -30.04 -12.64
C ASP A 726 55.04 -30.94 -13.57
N ALA A 727 55.24 -30.94 -14.89
CA ALA A 727 55.90 -29.95 -15.76
C ALA A 727 55.54 -30.19 -17.25
N VAL A 728 55.55 -29.11 -18.05
CA VAL A 728 56.00 -29.03 -19.47
C VAL A 728 55.64 -30.20 -20.42
N LYS A 729 54.76 -29.94 -21.40
CA LYS A 729 55.23 -29.79 -22.80
C LYS A 729 54.26 -29.17 -23.80
N ASP A 730 54.85 -28.66 -24.87
CA ASP A 730 54.25 -28.06 -26.06
C ASP A 730 53.47 -29.07 -26.93
N THR A 731 52.43 -28.61 -27.63
CA THR A 731 52.53 -28.42 -29.10
C THR A 731 51.39 -27.53 -29.61
N ALA A 732 51.59 -26.94 -30.80
CA ALA A 732 50.71 -25.92 -31.37
C ALA A 732 50.32 -26.24 -32.84
N LYS A 733 49.49 -25.35 -33.40
CA LYS A 733 48.80 -25.36 -34.71
C LYS A 733 47.40 -25.98 -34.63
N SER A 734 46.29 -25.32 -34.99
CA SER A 734 45.99 -24.26 -35.99
C SER A 734 45.85 -24.75 -37.44
N THR A 735 44.60 -24.79 -37.91
CA THR A 735 44.23 -24.49 -39.30
C THR A 735 42.79 -23.96 -39.31
N ALA A 736 42.55 -22.95 -40.14
CA ALA A 736 41.22 -22.47 -40.54
C ALA A 736 41.11 -22.62 -42.07
N LEU A 737 40.11 -21.96 -42.68
CA LEU A 737 39.76 -21.94 -44.12
C LEU A 737 38.91 -23.14 -44.58
N SER A 738 37.99 -22.98 -45.55
CA SER A 738 37.28 -21.78 -46.05
C SER A 738 36.14 -22.21 -47.02
N ASP A 739 35.32 -21.23 -47.43
CA ASP A 739 34.59 -21.17 -48.72
C ASP A 739 33.47 -22.20 -49.01
N SER A 740 32.50 -21.93 -49.91
CA SER A 740 31.83 -20.68 -50.31
C SER A 740 30.54 -21.03 -51.11
N ASP A 741 29.81 -20.00 -51.57
CA ASP A 741 28.91 -20.01 -52.75
C ASP A 741 27.54 -20.74 -52.73
N THR A 742 26.51 -20.29 -53.48
CA THR A 742 25.90 -18.94 -53.69
C THR A 742 24.56 -19.08 -54.47
N LEU A 743 23.88 -17.95 -54.74
CA LEU A 743 22.92 -17.68 -55.84
C LEU A 743 21.41 -18.06 -55.70
N SER A 744 20.63 -17.00 -55.42
CA SER A 744 19.26 -16.72 -55.93
C SER A 744 19.32 -16.30 -57.44
N PRO A 745 18.30 -15.73 -58.15
CA PRO A 745 17.03 -15.08 -57.72
C PRO A 745 15.79 -15.38 -58.63
N ASP A 746 14.88 -14.38 -58.72
CA ASP A 746 13.83 -14.12 -59.74
C ASP A 746 12.40 -14.70 -59.56
N LYS A 747 11.33 -14.07 -60.10
CA LYS A 747 10.93 -12.62 -60.09
C LYS A 747 9.49 -12.42 -60.64
N ASP A 748 8.88 -11.31 -60.25
CA ASP A 748 7.73 -10.58 -60.89
C ASP A 748 6.37 -11.31 -61.07
N GLY A 749 5.26 -10.56 -60.91
CA GLY A 749 3.89 -11.04 -61.14
C GLY A 749 2.81 -10.24 -60.39
N SER A 750 2.02 -9.43 -61.09
CA SER A 750 0.95 -8.58 -60.53
C SER A 750 -0.45 -9.09 -60.90
N ASP A 751 -1.47 -8.87 -60.05
CA ASP A 751 -2.58 -7.92 -60.38
C ASP A 751 -3.73 -7.85 -59.36
N SER A 752 -4.61 -6.88 -59.62
CA SER A 752 -5.60 -6.16 -58.82
C SER A 752 -6.80 -6.87 -58.14
N VAL A 753 -7.10 -6.42 -56.90
CA VAL A 753 -8.39 -5.86 -56.41
C VAL A 753 -9.73 -6.62 -56.62
N LYS A 754 -10.28 -7.16 -55.52
CA LYS A 754 -11.62 -6.90 -54.91
C LYS A 754 -11.69 -7.68 -53.58
N LYS A 755 -12.00 -7.09 -52.41
CA LYS A 755 -13.25 -6.48 -51.87
C LYS A 755 -14.31 -7.50 -51.44
N ASP A 756 -14.84 -7.25 -50.23
CA ASP A 756 -15.91 -7.96 -49.51
C ASP A 756 -15.52 -9.39 -49.04
N GLU A 757 -15.89 -9.89 -47.85
CA GLU A 757 -16.84 -9.42 -46.82
C GLU A 757 -16.21 -9.32 -45.40
N VAL A 758 -16.76 -8.46 -44.54
CA VAL A 758 -16.47 -8.40 -43.09
C VAL A 758 -17.79 -8.58 -42.33
N ALA A 759 -18.16 -9.82 -42.00
CA ALA A 759 -19.52 -10.13 -41.51
C ALA A 759 -19.71 -11.42 -40.66
N SER A 760 -18.68 -11.93 -39.97
CA SER A 760 -18.77 -13.23 -39.24
C SER A 760 -18.48 -13.18 -37.73
N GLU A 761 -17.49 -12.43 -37.25
CA GLU A 761 -16.96 -12.61 -35.88
C GLU A 761 -17.77 -11.92 -34.76
N SER A 762 -18.69 -11.01 -35.09
CA SER A 762 -19.48 -10.23 -34.13
C SER A 762 -20.61 -11.00 -33.42
N LYS A 763 -20.76 -12.32 -33.67
CA LYS A 763 -21.88 -13.12 -33.12
C LYS A 763 -21.52 -13.97 -31.89
N ASN A 764 -20.24 -14.26 -31.62
CA ASN A 764 -19.87 -15.18 -30.54
C ASN A 764 -19.77 -14.50 -29.15
N SER A 765 -19.45 -13.21 -29.07
CA SER A 765 -19.42 -12.48 -27.79
C SER A 765 -20.80 -12.26 -27.17
N SER A 766 -21.86 -12.15 -28.00
CA SER A 766 -23.24 -11.99 -27.53
C SER A 766 -23.79 -13.21 -26.78
N ALA A 767 -23.24 -14.40 -27.00
CA ALA A 767 -23.71 -15.63 -26.36
C ALA A 767 -23.25 -15.75 -24.90
N ALA A 768 -22.02 -15.33 -24.60
CA ALA A 768 -21.47 -15.37 -23.24
C ALA A 768 -22.23 -14.48 -22.24
N VAL A 769 -22.74 -13.32 -22.72
CA VAL A 769 -23.50 -12.36 -21.90
C VAL A 769 -24.92 -12.87 -21.59
N GLY A 770 -25.53 -13.65 -22.49
CA GLY A 770 -26.91 -14.15 -22.33
C GLY A 770 -27.08 -15.11 -21.15
N ASN A 771 -26.15 -16.06 -20.97
CA ASN A 771 -26.26 -17.11 -19.94
C ASN A 771 -26.16 -16.59 -18.49
N LEU A 772 -25.79 -15.32 -18.26
CA LEU A 772 -25.81 -14.67 -16.95
C LEU A 772 -27.05 -13.78 -16.72
N TYR A 773 -27.92 -13.62 -17.72
CA TYR A 773 -29.12 -12.77 -17.64
C TYR A 773 -30.39 -13.55 -17.25
N ASP A 774 -30.53 -14.79 -17.74
CA ASP A 774 -31.75 -15.60 -17.58
C ASP A 774 -32.02 -16.10 -16.14
N MET A 775 -31.04 -15.97 -15.23
CA MET A 775 -31.21 -16.31 -13.80
C MET A 775 -31.77 -15.16 -12.95
N ALA A 776 -31.90 -13.94 -13.49
CA ALA A 776 -32.31 -12.76 -12.73
C ALA A 776 -33.80 -12.36 -12.90
N ASN A 777 -34.62 -13.17 -13.60
CA ASN A 777 -36.04 -12.90 -13.86
C ASN A 777 -36.94 -14.11 -13.55
N LYS A 778 -36.59 -14.91 -12.54
CA LYS A 778 -37.38 -16.07 -12.07
C LYS A 778 -37.36 -16.24 -10.54
N GLU A 779 -37.64 -15.16 -9.83
CA GLU A 779 -38.41 -15.15 -8.57
C GLU A 779 -38.94 -13.72 -8.32
#